data_AF-G3Y706-F1
#
_entry.id   AF-G3Y706-F1
#
_cell.length_a   1.000
_cell.length_b   1.000
_cell.length_c   1.000
_cell.angle_alpha   90.00
_cell.angle_beta   90.00
_cell.angle_gamma   90.00
#
_symmetry.space_group_name_H-M   'P 1'
#
loop_
_entity.id
_entity.type
_entity.pdbx_description
1 polymer ?
#
loop_
_entity_poly.entity_id
_entity_poly.type
_entity_poly.pdbx_seq_one_letter_code
_entity_poly.pdbx_strand_id
1 'polypeptide(L)'
;MSYSEVMVSYQANEFKSDPVTLIQWIHYDRIGGRNAAHLVNQDDPNVLEIWNNVFIQYNRETDRSLRPLPNKHVDTGMGFERLVSVLQNKSSNYDTDVFTPIFQTIRDVTGAREYRGCFGSDDADGIDTAYRVIADHVRTLMFAISDGAVPNNDGRGYVIRRVLRRGARYARKYFGVEIGNFFSKIVPTVVDQLGDMFPELRRKQPDVMEILDEEEMSFAKTLDRGERQFEHYAQQAKAKGADKLHGADVWRLYDTFGFPVDLTRIMAEERGLQIDDREFEEARSRAKEASRGQKKTSAETVKLDVHDLGKLEAMNDVPKTDDTAKFGKGNITAQVKAIYHGKTFHSSTDEVPDGEQLGIILDRTNFYAEQGGQENDTGKIVIDGQSELEVGDVQLYAGYVLHTGFMKYGSFSVGDTVICEYDELRRWPIRNNHTGTHILNFALRTVLGDGVEQKGSLVAAEKLRFDFSHKSAISDKDLARIEEISTEYIRQNCTVYSQELPLATAREISGVRAVFGETYPDPVRVVSVGVELGEILQNVKDPRWKEVSIEFCGGTHVQKTGDIKDLIVLEEGGIAKGIRRIIAVTGEDAHEVQRLAAEFQKRLDLLEAMPLTLEKEKEAKQIQAELNQLSISAVQKSAFRERFARINKEVIDGQKALQKLESKVALETITNYFQAPENQDRSWLVAKLPISANSKAISESLNYVKSKLPDKSVYVLAASTDQGRVAHGCYVSKSSSEAGASASEWAAIVSGAVGGKAGGKGATSVGNGVNPDRVDEAVSLASDYLGKLKL
;
A
#
# COMPACT_ATOMS: atom_id res chain seq x y z
N MET A 1 -20.80 40.18 -42.45
CA MET A 1 -19.72 39.84 -41.51
C MET A 1 -18.84 41.07 -41.38
N SER A 2 -19.07 41.90 -40.36
CA SER A 2 -18.14 42.98 -40.05
C SER A 2 -16.82 42.36 -39.60
N TYR A 3 -15.71 42.97 -40.01
CA TYR A 3 -14.36 42.52 -39.71
C TYR A 3 -14.18 42.26 -38.21
N SER A 4 -14.10 40.99 -37.82
CA SER A 4 -13.58 40.57 -36.53
C SER A 4 -12.06 40.67 -36.59
N GLU A 5 -11.45 41.42 -35.65
CA GLU A 5 -10.00 41.57 -35.58
C GLU A 5 -9.40 40.38 -34.83
N VAL A 6 -8.63 39.56 -35.56
CA VAL A 6 -7.76 38.55 -34.98
C VAL A 6 -6.49 39.23 -34.50
N MET A 7 -6.15 39.08 -33.23
CA MET A 7 -4.99 39.73 -32.62
C MET A 7 -3.90 38.70 -32.35
N VAL A 8 -2.65 39.05 -32.66
CA VAL A 8 -1.48 38.19 -32.39
C VAL A 8 -0.63 38.86 -31.32
N SER A 9 -0.40 38.19 -30.20
CA SER A 9 0.55 38.62 -29.17
C SER A 9 1.79 37.73 -29.15
N TYR A 10 2.91 38.32 -28.73
CA TYR A 10 4.21 37.67 -28.65
C TYR A 10 4.72 37.74 -27.21
N GLN A 11 5.22 36.63 -26.68
CA GLN A 11 5.91 36.62 -25.39
C GLN A 11 6.99 35.54 -25.37
N ALA A 12 8.04 35.80 -24.61
CA ALA A 12 9.05 34.81 -24.27
C ALA A 12 8.58 34.03 -23.04
N ASN A 13 8.62 32.70 -23.10
CA ASN A 13 8.14 31.87 -22.01
C ASN A 13 9.15 31.86 -20.84
N GLU A 14 8.72 32.25 -19.63
CA GLU A 14 9.60 32.39 -18.45
C GLU A 14 9.49 31.21 -17.43
N PHE A 15 8.90 30.06 -17.79
CA PHE A 15 8.71 28.92 -16.86
C PHE A 15 9.96 28.07 -16.57
N LYS A 16 10.11 27.66 -15.29
CA LYS A 16 11.32 27.11 -14.63
C LYS A 16 11.98 25.86 -15.21
N SER A 17 11.34 25.12 -16.13
CA SER A 17 11.85 23.80 -16.56
C SER A 17 11.61 23.46 -18.03
N ASP A 18 11.08 24.38 -18.84
CA ASP A 18 10.74 24.11 -20.25
C ASP A 18 11.71 24.78 -21.23
N PRO A 19 11.84 24.25 -22.46
CA PRO A 19 12.57 24.93 -23.51
C PRO A 19 12.04 26.36 -23.70
N VAL A 20 12.94 27.33 -23.88
CA VAL A 20 12.56 28.73 -24.09
C VAL A 20 12.22 28.94 -25.56
N THR A 21 11.06 29.52 -25.77
CA THR A 21 10.39 29.56 -27.07
C THR A 21 9.85 30.95 -27.35
N LEU A 22 9.82 31.32 -28.63
CA LEU A 22 8.93 32.37 -29.09
C LEU A 22 7.52 31.77 -29.12
N ILE A 23 6.56 32.40 -28.46
CA ILE A 23 5.16 31.98 -28.53
C ILE A 23 4.35 33.08 -29.20
N GLN A 24 3.56 32.69 -30.18
CA GLN A 24 2.49 33.52 -30.75
C GLN A 24 1.16 33.02 -30.23
N TRP A 25 0.39 33.88 -29.58
CA TRP A 25 -1.00 33.59 -29.21
C TRP A 25 -1.96 34.36 -30.09
N ILE A 26 -2.94 33.65 -30.62
CA ILE A 26 -4.01 34.20 -31.44
C ILE A 26 -5.23 34.39 -30.56
N HIS A 27 -5.64 35.65 -30.43
CA HIS A 27 -6.79 36.06 -29.66
C HIS A 27 -7.94 36.50 -30.58
N TYR A 28 -9.15 36.17 -30.17
CA TYR A 28 -10.40 36.56 -30.81
C TYR A 28 -11.20 37.49 -29.90
N ASP A 29 -11.51 38.69 -30.38
CA ASP A 29 -12.42 39.60 -29.70
C ASP A 29 -13.87 39.30 -30.11
N ARG A 30 -14.69 38.87 -29.15
CA ARG A 30 -16.12 38.57 -29.37
C ARG A 30 -16.94 39.81 -29.74
N ILE A 31 -16.52 41.00 -29.32
CA ILE A 31 -17.25 42.24 -29.57
C ILE A 31 -17.02 42.70 -31.02
N GLY A 32 -15.77 42.64 -31.50
CA GLY A 32 -15.40 42.98 -32.87
C GLY A 32 -15.50 44.48 -33.18
N GLY A 33 -14.94 44.91 -34.32
CA GLY A 33 -14.98 46.32 -34.75
C GLY A 33 -14.25 47.30 -33.84
N ARG A 34 -13.33 46.82 -32.99
CA ARG A 34 -12.50 47.61 -32.09
C ARG A 34 -11.10 47.00 -31.98
N ASN A 35 -10.10 47.84 -31.72
CA ASN A 35 -8.76 47.37 -31.37
C ASN A 35 -8.72 46.97 -29.89
N ALA A 36 -8.72 45.67 -29.62
CA ALA A 36 -8.70 45.09 -28.28
C ALA A 36 -7.30 44.59 -27.85
N ALA A 37 -6.23 44.96 -28.56
CA ALA A 37 -4.89 44.39 -28.32
C ALA A 37 -4.37 44.68 -26.91
N HIS A 38 -4.77 45.81 -26.32
CA HIS A 38 -4.44 46.21 -24.96
C HIS A 38 -5.15 45.37 -23.87
N LEU A 39 -6.15 44.57 -24.24
CA LEU A 39 -6.90 43.69 -23.33
C LEU A 39 -6.37 42.25 -23.34
N VAL A 40 -5.43 41.92 -24.24
CA VAL A 40 -4.77 40.61 -24.25
C VAL A 40 -4.04 40.37 -22.94
N ASN A 41 -4.22 39.18 -22.35
CA ASN A 41 -3.69 38.80 -21.03
C ASN A 41 -4.15 39.69 -19.85
N GLN A 42 -5.27 40.42 -20.00
CA GLN A 42 -5.91 41.18 -18.91
C GLN A 42 -7.15 40.48 -18.32
N ASP A 43 -7.28 39.16 -18.57
CA ASP A 43 -8.42 38.33 -18.15
C ASP A 43 -9.80 38.88 -18.60
N ASP A 44 -9.87 39.63 -19.71
CA ASP A 44 -11.14 40.09 -20.28
C ASP A 44 -11.89 38.90 -20.89
N PRO A 45 -13.14 38.61 -20.46
CA PRO A 45 -13.89 37.44 -20.91
C PRO A 45 -14.27 37.47 -22.40
N ASN A 46 -14.17 38.62 -23.06
CA ASN A 46 -14.48 38.79 -24.48
C ASN A 46 -13.26 38.67 -25.39
N VAL A 47 -12.04 38.60 -24.83
CA VAL A 47 -10.79 38.47 -25.58
C VAL A 47 -10.22 37.08 -25.34
N LEU A 48 -10.55 36.13 -26.22
CA LEU A 48 -10.27 34.71 -26.01
C LEU A 48 -9.05 34.29 -26.80
N GLU A 49 -8.07 33.70 -26.13
CA GLU A 49 -7.03 32.92 -26.78
C GLU A 49 -7.66 31.67 -27.43
N ILE A 50 -7.58 31.56 -28.76
CA ILE A 50 -8.14 30.43 -29.52
C ILE A 50 -7.05 29.49 -30.04
N TRP A 51 -5.81 29.97 -30.20
CA TRP A 51 -4.72 29.19 -30.78
C TRP A 51 -3.36 29.69 -30.29
N ASN A 52 -2.47 28.79 -29.89
CA ASN A 52 -1.06 29.07 -29.63
C ASN A 52 -0.13 28.42 -30.67
N ASN A 53 0.92 29.13 -31.08
CA ASN A 53 2.00 28.63 -31.93
C ASN A 53 3.32 28.83 -31.22
N VAL A 54 3.93 27.73 -30.80
CA VAL A 54 5.16 27.65 -30.01
C VAL A 54 6.31 27.24 -30.93
N PHE A 55 7.30 28.12 -31.07
CA PHE A 55 8.49 27.86 -31.86
C PHE A 55 9.62 27.43 -30.92
N ILE A 56 9.79 26.11 -30.77
CA ILE A 56 10.73 25.49 -29.85
C ILE A 56 12.16 25.61 -30.40
N GLN A 57 13.00 26.40 -29.73
CA GLN A 57 14.31 26.80 -30.24
C GLN A 57 15.47 26.68 -29.25
N TYR A 58 15.22 26.71 -27.94
CA TYR A 58 16.26 26.71 -26.91
C TYR A 58 15.90 25.79 -25.76
N ASN A 59 16.88 25.15 -25.13
CA ASN A 59 16.74 24.60 -23.79
C ASN A 59 17.04 25.67 -22.75
N ARG A 60 16.32 25.61 -21.63
CA ARG A 60 16.65 26.40 -20.45
C ARG A 60 17.52 25.59 -19.50
N GLU A 61 18.70 26.10 -19.27
CA GLU A 61 19.65 25.51 -18.33
C GLU A 61 19.27 25.88 -16.89
N THR A 62 19.84 25.17 -15.90
CA THR A 62 19.54 25.38 -14.47
C THR A 62 19.93 26.78 -13.96
N ASP A 63 20.94 27.38 -14.59
CA ASP A 63 21.39 28.76 -14.36
C ASP A 63 20.52 29.81 -15.10
N ARG A 64 19.44 29.36 -15.76
CA ARG A 64 18.53 30.13 -16.62
C ARG A 64 19.13 30.60 -17.95
N SER A 65 20.33 30.16 -18.32
CA SER A 65 20.89 30.44 -19.65
C SER A 65 20.12 29.67 -20.72
N LEU A 66 20.14 30.20 -21.95
CA LEU A 66 19.42 29.64 -23.10
C LEU A 66 20.40 28.99 -24.06
N ARG A 67 20.28 27.67 -24.24
CA ARG A 67 21.11 26.92 -25.18
C ARG A 67 20.32 26.54 -26.42
N PRO A 68 20.78 26.85 -27.65
CA PRO A 68 20.07 26.47 -28.87
C PRO A 68 19.86 24.96 -28.97
N LEU A 69 18.66 24.55 -29.38
CA LEU A 69 18.35 23.16 -29.67
C LEU A 69 18.99 22.72 -31.00
N PRO A 70 19.47 21.47 -31.09
CA PRO A 70 20.02 20.92 -32.33
C PRO A 70 18.95 20.77 -33.42
N ASN A 71 17.72 20.42 -33.04
CA ASN A 71 16.56 20.38 -33.93
C ASN A 71 15.47 21.32 -33.39
N LYS A 72 14.93 22.15 -34.28
CA LYS A 72 13.87 23.11 -33.95
C LYS A 72 12.52 22.55 -34.38
N HIS A 73 11.50 22.78 -33.57
CA HIS A 73 10.17 22.24 -33.80
C HIS A 73 9.11 23.34 -33.69
N VAL A 74 7.99 23.13 -34.39
CA VAL A 74 6.78 23.94 -34.24
C VAL A 74 5.78 23.07 -33.48
N ASP A 75 5.40 23.54 -32.29
CA ASP A 75 4.33 22.97 -31.51
C ASP A 75 3.14 23.94 -31.55
N THR A 76 1.94 23.43 -31.79
CA THR A 76 0.78 24.27 -32.06
C THR A 76 -0.47 23.65 -31.44
N GLY A 77 -1.26 24.47 -30.77
CA GLY A 77 -2.45 24.02 -30.04
C GLY A 77 -3.63 24.95 -30.28
N MET A 78 -4.65 24.44 -30.98
CA MET A 78 -5.90 25.17 -31.16
C MET A 78 -6.96 24.59 -30.22
N GLY A 79 -7.55 25.44 -29.38
CA GLY A 79 -8.57 25.00 -28.43
C GLY A 79 -9.90 24.72 -29.13
N PHE A 80 -10.21 23.46 -29.38
CA PHE A 80 -11.44 23.04 -30.08
C PHE A 80 -12.71 23.63 -29.43
N GLU A 81 -12.90 23.45 -28.12
CA GLU A 81 -14.07 23.96 -27.40
C GLU A 81 -14.18 25.48 -27.47
N ARG A 82 -13.05 26.19 -27.41
CA ARG A 82 -13.03 27.66 -27.52
C ARG A 82 -13.43 28.10 -28.92
N LEU A 83 -12.90 27.45 -29.96
CA LEU A 83 -13.25 27.72 -31.35
C LEU A 83 -14.74 27.49 -31.61
N VAL A 84 -15.29 26.37 -31.13
CA VAL A 84 -16.72 26.06 -31.26
C VAL A 84 -17.58 27.14 -30.58
N SER A 85 -17.20 27.61 -29.39
CA SER A 85 -17.93 28.68 -28.69
C SER A 85 -17.94 30.00 -29.47
N VAL A 86 -16.88 30.29 -30.24
CA VAL A 86 -16.83 31.45 -31.12
C VAL A 86 -17.77 31.23 -32.32
N LEU A 87 -17.67 30.08 -32.99
CA LEU A 87 -18.50 29.75 -34.16
C LEU A 87 -20.00 29.74 -33.85
N GLN A 88 -20.38 29.29 -32.66
CA GLN A 88 -21.77 29.24 -32.20
C GLN A 88 -22.23 30.52 -31.49
N ASN A 89 -21.36 31.54 -31.41
CA ASN A 89 -21.62 32.80 -30.72
C ASN A 89 -22.11 32.61 -29.27
N LYS A 90 -21.41 31.75 -28.51
CA LYS A 90 -21.69 31.40 -27.12
C LYS A 90 -20.67 32.00 -26.17
N SER A 91 -21.10 32.65 -25.09
CA SER A 91 -20.23 33.30 -24.10
C SER A 91 -19.35 32.31 -23.31
N SER A 92 -19.77 31.05 -23.19
CA SER A 92 -18.98 30.00 -22.55
C SER A 92 -18.75 28.80 -23.47
N ASN A 93 -17.63 28.10 -23.26
CA ASN A 93 -17.35 26.80 -23.88
C ASN A 93 -18.44 25.77 -23.54
N TYR A 94 -19.00 25.87 -22.34
CA TYR A 94 -20.02 24.95 -21.83
C TYR A 94 -21.41 25.20 -22.41
N ASP A 95 -21.66 26.37 -23.00
CA ASP A 95 -22.98 26.71 -23.57
C ASP A 95 -23.12 26.23 -25.02
N THR A 96 -22.18 25.41 -25.49
CA THR A 96 -22.10 24.84 -26.83
C THR A 96 -22.74 23.46 -26.91
N ASP A 97 -23.07 23.03 -28.12
CA ASP A 97 -23.59 21.69 -28.39
C ASP A 97 -22.66 20.52 -28.00
N VAL A 98 -21.38 20.80 -27.73
CA VAL A 98 -20.41 19.83 -27.20
C VAL A 98 -20.87 19.31 -25.82
N PHE A 99 -21.45 20.15 -24.98
CA PHE A 99 -21.82 19.81 -23.59
C PHE A 99 -23.31 19.61 -23.37
N THR A 100 -24.18 20.18 -24.22
CA THR A 100 -25.65 20.12 -24.04
C THR A 100 -26.20 18.71 -23.85
N PRO A 101 -25.77 17.66 -24.61
CA PRO A 101 -26.26 16.30 -24.39
C PRO A 101 -25.87 15.74 -23.01
N ILE A 102 -24.67 16.05 -22.51
CA ILE A 102 -24.22 15.63 -21.18
C ILE A 102 -25.04 16.33 -20.09
N PHE A 103 -25.29 17.64 -20.24
CA PHE A 103 -26.16 18.38 -19.32
C PHE A 103 -27.57 17.83 -19.30
N GLN A 104 -28.11 17.45 -20.47
CA GLN A 104 -29.41 16.79 -20.56
C GLN A 104 -29.42 15.47 -19.77
N THR A 105 -28.40 14.64 -19.91
CA THR A 105 -28.29 13.40 -19.12
C THR A 105 -28.12 13.67 -17.62
N ILE A 106 -27.32 14.67 -17.23
CA ILE A 106 -27.19 15.06 -15.81
C ILE A 106 -28.55 15.47 -15.26
N ARG A 107 -29.33 16.28 -15.99
CA ARG A 107 -30.68 16.67 -15.60
C ARG A 107 -31.57 15.45 -15.40
N ASP A 108 -31.55 14.53 -16.34
CA ASP A 108 -32.43 13.36 -16.34
C ASP A 108 -32.06 12.37 -15.20
N VAL A 109 -30.76 12.23 -14.90
CA VAL A 109 -30.25 11.38 -13.82
C VAL A 109 -30.46 12.00 -12.43
N THR A 110 -30.46 13.33 -12.32
CA THR A 110 -30.53 14.03 -11.03
C THR A 110 -31.89 14.59 -10.68
N GLY A 111 -32.75 14.87 -11.66
CA GLY A 111 -33.98 15.64 -11.49
C GLY A 111 -33.75 17.13 -11.22
N ALA A 112 -32.54 17.65 -11.42
CA ALA A 112 -32.20 19.05 -11.18
C ALA A 112 -32.89 20.01 -12.17
N ARG A 113 -32.93 21.30 -11.83
CA ARG A 113 -33.37 22.33 -12.79
C ARG A 113 -32.44 22.37 -14.02
N GLU A 114 -32.95 22.93 -15.11
CA GLU A 114 -32.17 23.15 -16.34
C GLU A 114 -30.97 24.07 -16.11
N TYR A 115 -29.87 23.81 -16.83
CA TYR A 115 -28.68 24.66 -16.86
C TYR A 115 -29.02 26.02 -17.51
N ARG A 116 -28.65 27.13 -16.84
CA ARG A 116 -29.03 28.49 -17.28
C ARG A 116 -27.87 29.29 -17.87
N GLY A 117 -26.63 28.82 -17.74
CA GLY A 117 -25.44 29.56 -18.16
C GLY A 117 -24.97 30.62 -17.16
N CYS A 118 -25.39 30.55 -15.89
CA CYS A 118 -25.06 31.53 -14.86
C CYS A 118 -23.64 31.31 -14.26
N PHE A 119 -23.02 32.39 -13.76
CA PHE A 119 -21.67 32.39 -13.18
C PHE A 119 -21.59 33.25 -11.91
N GLY A 120 -20.69 32.89 -11.00
CA GLY A 120 -20.37 33.72 -9.83
C GLY A 120 -21.61 34.03 -8.97
N SER A 121 -21.87 35.32 -8.73
CA SER A 121 -23.04 35.77 -7.98
C SER A 121 -24.38 35.38 -8.62
N ASP A 122 -24.40 35.18 -9.94
CA ASP A 122 -25.62 34.84 -10.67
C ASP A 122 -25.96 33.34 -10.57
N ASP A 123 -25.01 32.51 -10.15
CA ASP A 123 -25.18 31.09 -9.85
C ASP A 123 -25.28 30.88 -8.33
N ALA A 124 -26.23 31.57 -7.68
CA ALA A 124 -26.35 31.60 -6.22
C ALA A 124 -26.60 30.23 -5.58
N ASP A 125 -27.21 29.28 -6.32
CA ASP A 125 -27.42 27.89 -5.88
C ASP A 125 -26.25 26.96 -6.25
N GLY A 126 -25.29 27.42 -7.06
CA GLY A 126 -24.11 26.68 -7.51
C GLY A 126 -24.41 25.53 -8.49
N ILE A 127 -25.66 25.42 -8.97
CA ILE A 127 -26.10 24.30 -9.80
C ILE A 127 -25.44 24.37 -11.19
N ASP A 128 -25.29 25.56 -11.79
CA ASP A 128 -24.70 25.68 -13.12
C ASP A 128 -23.22 25.32 -13.09
N THR A 129 -22.54 25.68 -12.01
CA THR A 129 -21.17 25.24 -11.73
C THR A 129 -21.08 23.73 -11.57
N ALA A 130 -22.03 23.09 -10.89
CA ALA A 130 -22.05 21.63 -10.75
C ALA A 130 -22.25 20.91 -12.09
N TYR A 131 -23.13 21.41 -12.97
CA TYR A 131 -23.26 20.89 -14.34
C TYR A 131 -21.92 20.89 -15.08
N ARG A 132 -21.23 22.03 -15.10
CA ARG A 132 -19.94 22.20 -15.79
C ARG A 132 -18.87 21.24 -15.24
N VAL A 133 -18.73 21.17 -13.92
CA VAL A 133 -17.76 20.30 -13.26
C VAL A 133 -18.01 18.83 -13.60
N ILE A 134 -19.25 18.36 -13.49
CA ILE A 134 -19.58 16.95 -13.75
C ILE A 134 -19.36 16.59 -15.21
N ALA A 135 -19.78 17.44 -16.15
CA ALA A 135 -19.64 17.17 -17.58
C ALA A 135 -18.18 17.13 -18.04
N ASP A 136 -17.34 18.04 -17.53
CA ASP A 136 -15.90 18.02 -17.77
C ASP A 136 -15.24 16.77 -17.16
N HIS A 137 -15.59 16.44 -15.92
CA HIS A 137 -15.00 15.32 -15.21
C HIS A 137 -15.39 13.97 -15.82
N VAL A 138 -16.65 13.76 -16.24
CA VAL A 138 -17.04 12.51 -16.88
C VAL A 138 -16.32 12.30 -18.22
N ARG A 139 -16.12 13.37 -19.02
CA ARG A 139 -15.31 13.29 -20.25
C ARG A 139 -13.88 12.89 -19.90
N THR A 140 -13.25 13.59 -18.95
CA THR A 140 -11.87 13.31 -18.50
C THR A 140 -11.72 11.87 -18.00
N LEU A 141 -12.65 11.41 -17.16
CA LEU A 141 -12.64 10.05 -16.61
C LEU A 141 -12.80 8.99 -17.70
N MET A 142 -13.68 9.23 -18.68
CA MET A 142 -13.90 8.30 -19.78
C MET A 142 -12.63 8.09 -20.61
N PHE A 143 -11.95 9.17 -21.02
CA PHE A 143 -10.70 9.07 -21.77
C PHE A 143 -9.57 8.47 -20.93
N ALA A 144 -9.31 9.04 -19.74
CA ALA A 144 -8.16 8.65 -18.94
C ALA A 144 -8.21 7.17 -18.52
N ILE A 145 -9.38 6.66 -18.13
CA ILE A 145 -9.52 5.26 -17.72
C ILE A 145 -9.42 4.34 -18.95
N SER A 146 -9.96 4.74 -20.10
CA SER A 146 -9.83 3.98 -21.36
C SER A 146 -8.38 3.86 -21.81
N ASP A 147 -7.55 4.87 -21.55
CA ASP A 147 -6.11 4.90 -21.82
C ASP A 147 -5.27 4.21 -20.72
N GLY A 148 -5.90 3.62 -19.71
CA GLY A 148 -5.25 2.81 -18.68
C GLY A 148 -4.85 3.56 -17.40
N ALA A 149 -5.29 4.81 -17.21
CA ALA A 149 -5.14 5.54 -15.95
C ALA A 149 -6.28 5.20 -14.97
N VAL A 150 -6.16 4.06 -14.30
CA VAL A 150 -7.14 3.59 -13.29
C VAL A 150 -6.96 4.36 -11.96
N PRO A 151 -8.04 4.75 -11.26
CA PRO A 151 -7.97 5.39 -9.94
C PRO A 151 -7.12 4.61 -8.92
N ASN A 152 -6.11 5.26 -8.33
CA ASN A 152 -5.22 4.65 -7.32
C ASN A 152 -4.71 5.70 -6.29
N ASN A 153 -3.74 5.35 -5.46
CA ASN A 153 -3.17 6.23 -4.42
C ASN A 153 -1.93 7.04 -4.85
N ASP A 154 -1.38 6.85 -6.05
CA ASP A 154 -0.11 7.49 -6.45
C ASP A 154 0.02 7.75 -7.97
N GLY A 155 0.84 8.73 -8.35
CA GLY A 155 1.10 9.08 -9.75
C GLY A 155 -0.18 9.47 -10.52
N ARG A 156 -0.31 9.02 -11.77
CA ARG A 156 -1.44 9.38 -12.65
C ARG A 156 -2.80 8.90 -12.13
N GLY A 157 -2.86 7.73 -11.50
CA GLY A 157 -4.11 7.19 -10.96
C GLY A 157 -4.63 7.98 -9.76
N TYR A 158 -3.75 8.64 -9.00
CA TYR A 158 -4.14 9.56 -7.93
C TYR A 158 -4.88 10.79 -8.49
N VAL A 159 -4.41 11.33 -9.62
CA VAL A 159 -5.06 12.47 -10.28
C VAL A 159 -6.46 12.08 -10.75
N ILE A 160 -6.62 10.90 -11.38
CA ILE A 160 -7.94 10.42 -11.84
C ILE A 160 -8.88 10.15 -10.67
N ARG A 161 -8.38 9.53 -9.58
CA ARG A 161 -9.14 9.37 -8.34
C ARG A 161 -9.62 10.72 -7.80
N ARG A 162 -8.78 11.75 -7.84
CA ARG A 162 -9.12 13.11 -7.38
C ARG A 162 -10.25 13.74 -8.20
N VAL A 163 -10.16 13.67 -9.53
CA VAL A 163 -11.20 14.17 -10.46
C VAL A 163 -12.54 13.48 -10.20
N LEU A 164 -12.56 12.15 -10.08
CA LEU A 164 -13.77 11.37 -9.78
C LEU A 164 -14.41 11.82 -8.47
N ARG A 165 -13.63 11.83 -7.38
CA ARG A 165 -14.15 12.16 -6.04
C ARG A 165 -14.65 13.59 -5.95
N ARG A 166 -13.98 14.53 -6.61
CA ARG A 166 -14.43 15.93 -6.70
C ARG A 166 -15.81 16.00 -7.37
N GLY A 167 -15.96 15.40 -8.54
CA GLY A 167 -17.22 15.46 -9.28
C GLY A 167 -18.37 14.72 -8.57
N ALA A 168 -18.09 13.56 -7.96
CA ALA A 168 -19.08 12.82 -7.16
C ALA A 168 -19.58 13.65 -5.97
N ARG A 169 -18.70 14.39 -5.28
CA ARG A 169 -19.12 15.31 -4.22
C ARG A 169 -20.00 16.43 -4.75
N TYR A 170 -19.65 17.03 -5.90
CA TYR A 170 -20.50 18.06 -6.52
C TYR A 170 -21.89 17.52 -6.81
N ALA A 171 -21.97 16.29 -7.35
CA ALA A 171 -23.24 15.61 -7.58
C ALA A 171 -24.06 15.50 -6.29
N ARG A 172 -23.46 14.96 -5.23
CA ARG A 172 -24.13 14.80 -3.93
C ARG A 172 -24.56 16.12 -3.31
N LYS A 173 -23.68 17.13 -3.31
CA LYS A 173 -23.89 18.41 -2.62
C LYS A 173 -24.94 19.27 -3.30
N TYR A 174 -24.83 19.44 -4.63
CA TYR A 174 -25.65 20.41 -5.37
C TYR A 174 -26.92 19.77 -5.96
N PHE A 175 -26.88 18.47 -6.27
CA PHE A 175 -28.03 17.75 -6.83
C PHE A 175 -28.71 16.81 -5.83
N GLY A 176 -28.14 16.59 -4.64
CA GLY A 176 -28.75 15.76 -3.60
C GLY A 176 -28.83 14.28 -3.96
N VAL A 177 -28.06 13.81 -4.94
CA VAL A 177 -28.08 12.42 -5.40
C VAL A 177 -27.20 11.51 -4.56
N GLU A 178 -27.62 10.26 -4.42
CA GLU A 178 -26.76 9.21 -3.88
C GLU A 178 -25.65 8.88 -4.88
N ILE A 179 -24.42 8.82 -4.37
CA ILE A 179 -23.22 8.45 -5.14
C ILE A 179 -22.92 6.97 -4.96
N GLY A 180 -22.39 6.33 -6.00
CA GLY A 180 -22.15 4.89 -6.05
C GLY A 180 -22.25 4.33 -7.47
N ASN A 181 -23.01 4.99 -8.34
CA ASN A 181 -23.08 4.70 -9.77
C ASN A 181 -23.51 5.92 -10.59
N PHE A 182 -23.12 7.11 -10.16
CA PHE A 182 -23.57 8.35 -10.75
C PHE A 182 -22.91 8.62 -12.10
N PHE A 183 -21.57 8.55 -12.18
CA PHE A 183 -20.85 8.78 -13.42
C PHE A 183 -21.11 7.71 -14.47
N SER A 184 -21.28 6.44 -14.08
CA SER A 184 -21.58 5.36 -15.03
C SER A 184 -22.91 5.57 -15.76
N LYS A 185 -23.88 6.25 -15.17
CA LYS A 185 -25.14 6.64 -15.84
C LYS A 185 -24.94 7.70 -16.92
N ILE A 186 -23.85 8.47 -16.86
CA ILE A 186 -23.55 9.56 -17.80
C ILE A 186 -22.58 9.10 -18.90
N VAL A 187 -21.71 8.12 -18.59
CA VAL A 187 -20.73 7.55 -19.54
C VAL A 187 -21.32 7.19 -20.92
N PRO A 188 -22.49 6.52 -21.03
CA PRO A 188 -23.07 6.20 -22.34
C PRO A 188 -23.21 7.41 -23.26
N THR A 189 -23.64 8.56 -22.73
CA THR A 189 -23.78 9.80 -23.50
C THR A 189 -22.45 10.30 -24.05
N VAL A 190 -21.37 10.18 -23.28
CA VAL A 190 -20.02 10.55 -23.73
C VAL A 190 -19.55 9.63 -24.86
N VAL A 191 -19.82 8.32 -24.72
CA VAL A 191 -19.47 7.31 -25.73
C VAL A 191 -20.29 7.51 -27.00
N ASP A 192 -21.55 7.89 -26.90
CA ASP A 192 -22.38 8.18 -28.07
C ASP A 192 -21.91 9.44 -28.82
N GLN A 193 -21.44 10.47 -28.09
CA GLN A 193 -20.91 11.69 -28.71
C GLN A 193 -19.55 11.49 -29.38
N LEU A 194 -18.65 10.69 -28.78
CA LEU A 194 -17.22 10.66 -29.15
C LEU A 194 -16.73 9.30 -29.66
N GLY A 195 -17.48 8.22 -29.42
CA GLY A 195 -17.03 6.85 -29.66
C GLY A 195 -16.84 6.47 -31.13
N ASP A 196 -17.37 7.24 -32.08
CA ASP A 196 -17.12 7.03 -33.51
C ASP A 196 -15.74 7.58 -33.92
N MET A 197 -15.27 8.65 -33.28
CA MET A 197 -13.92 9.18 -33.49
C MET A 197 -12.88 8.43 -32.65
N PHE A 198 -13.30 7.91 -31.50
CA PHE A 198 -12.45 7.19 -30.53
C PHE A 198 -13.03 5.79 -30.24
N PRO A 199 -12.86 4.80 -31.13
CA PRO A 199 -13.47 3.47 -31.02
C PRO A 199 -13.10 2.72 -29.74
N GLU A 200 -11.94 3.02 -29.16
CA GLU A 200 -11.49 2.50 -27.88
C GLU A 200 -12.46 2.82 -26.74
N LEU A 201 -13.16 3.95 -26.78
CA LEU A 201 -14.16 4.33 -25.77
C LEU A 201 -15.35 3.36 -25.80
N ARG A 202 -15.85 2.98 -26.98
CA ARG A 202 -16.92 1.98 -27.12
C ARG A 202 -16.48 0.62 -26.59
N ARG A 203 -15.25 0.20 -26.92
CA ARG A 203 -14.69 -1.08 -26.47
C ARG A 203 -14.52 -1.12 -24.94
N LYS A 204 -14.10 -0.01 -24.33
CA LYS A 204 -13.80 0.09 -22.89
C LYS A 204 -14.95 0.56 -22.02
N GLN A 205 -16.09 0.94 -22.60
CA GLN A 205 -17.26 1.42 -21.87
C GLN A 205 -17.67 0.53 -20.67
N PRO A 206 -17.81 -0.80 -20.80
CA PRO A 206 -18.18 -1.65 -19.66
C PRO A 206 -17.14 -1.62 -18.53
N ASP A 207 -15.85 -1.69 -18.88
CA ASP A 207 -14.74 -1.63 -17.92
C ASP A 207 -14.73 -0.29 -17.17
N VAL A 208 -14.92 0.82 -17.88
CA VAL A 208 -14.94 2.17 -17.29
C VAL A 208 -16.12 2.31 -16.34
N MET A 209 -17.32 1.88 -16.73
CA MET A 209 -18.50 1.93 -15.88
C MET A 209 -18.30 1.13 -14.57
N GLU A 210 -17.76 -0.09 -14.67
CA GLU A 210 -17.41 -0.92 -13.50
C GLU A 210 -16.42 -0.19 -12.58
N ILE A 211 -15.33 0.35 -13.13
CA ILE A 211 -14.31 1.06 -12.35
C ILE A 211 -14.90 2.27 -11.61
N LEU A 212 -15.75 3.05 -12.29
CA LEU A 212 -16.39 4.25 -11.75
C LEU A 212 -17.35 3.91 -10.61
N ASP A 213 -18.27 2.97 -10.82
CA ASP A 213 -19.23 2.54 -9.79
C ASP A 213 -18.51 2.10 -8.51
N GLU A 214 -17.46 1.32 -8.72
CA GLU A 214 -16.78 0.60 -7.66
C GLU A 214 -15.85 1.55 -6.86
N GLU A 215 -15.27 2.58 -7.50
CA GLU A 215 -14.60 3.69 -6.78
C GLU A 215 -15.61 4.66 -6.13
N GLU A 216 -16.74 4.98 -6.76
CA GLU A 216 -17.79 5.82 -6.16
C GLU A 216 -18.38 5.17 -4.90
N MET A 217 -18.68 3.87 -4.94
CA MET A 217 -19.16 3.11 -3.78
C MET A 217 -18.14 3.12 -2.63
N SER A 218 -16.85 2.97 -2.96
CA SER A 218 -15.78 3.07 -1.97
C SER A 218 -15.71 4.47 -1.37
N PHE A 219 -15.80 5.50 -2.23
CA PHE A 219 -15.74 6.89 -1.81
C PHE A 219 -16.94 7.27 -0.94
N ALA A 220 -18.16 6.86 -1.29
CA ALA A 220 -19.38 7.10 -0.52
C ALA A 220 -19.23 6.69 0.95
N LYS A 221 -18.67 5.49 1.19
CA LYS A 221 -18.42 4.96 2.54
C LYS A 221 -17.42 5.81 3.35
N THR A 222 -16.42 6.36 2.68
CA THR A 222 -15.39 7.21 3.32
C THR A 222 -15.83 8.67 3.48
N LEU A 223 -16.62 9.19 2.54
CA LEU A 223 -17.07 10.57 2.49
C LEU A 223 -17.90 10.93 3.72
N ASP A 224 -18.84 10.08 4.13
CA ASP A 224 -19.68 10.31 5.31
C ASP A 224 -18.88 10.45 6.61
N ARG A 225 -17.80 9.68 6.75
CA ARG A 225 -16.93 9.74 7.93
C ARG A 225 -16.02 10.97 7.87
N GLY A 226 -15.45 11.24 6.69
CA GLY A 226 -14.57 12.37 6.46
C GLY A 226 -15.27 13.73 6.60
N GLU A 227 -16.50 13.89 6.09
CA GLU A 227 -17.26 15.14 6.22
C GLU A 227 -17.62 15.47 7.66
N ARG A 228 -18.01 14.47 8.47
CA ARG A 228 -18.26 14.65 9.91
C ARG A 228 -17.00 15.08 10.65
N GLN A 229 -15.87 14.46 10.33
CA GLN A 229 -14.60 14.75 10.98
C GLN A 229 -14.05 16.12 10.55
N PHE A 230 -14.21 16.49 9.28
CA PHE A 230 -13.92 17.82 8.77
C PHE A 230 -14.75 18.86 9.51
N GLU A 231 -16.06 18.66 9.63
CA GLU A 231 -16.96 19.61 10.30
C GLU A 231 -16.54 19.82 11.76
N HIS A 232 -16.14 18.75 12.45
CA HIS A 232 -15.59 18.85 13.79
C HIS A 232 -14.33 19.73 13.86
N TYR A 233 -13.36 19.52 12.96
CA TYR A 233 -12.13 20.33 12.94
C TYR A 233 -12.38 21.79 12.52
N ALA A 234 -13.28 22.01 11.56
CA ALA A 234 -13.67 23.36 11.14
C ALA A 234 -14.38 24.14 12.25
N GLN A 235 -15.26 23.49 13.01
CA GLN A 235 -15.91 24.08 14.17
C GLN A 235 -14.91 24.40 15.28
N GLN A 236 -13.94 23.51 15.55
CA GLN A 236 -12.88 23.77 16.52
C GLN A 236 -11.99 24.95 16.12
N ALA A 237 -11.63 25.05 14.83
CA ALA A 237 -10.84 26.17 14.31
C ALA A 237 -11.59 27.49 14.48
N LYS A 238 -12.87 27.54 14.07
CA LYS A 238 -13.73 28.73 14.26
C LYS A 238 -13.94 29.09 15.72
N ALA A 239 -14.16 28.11 16.60
CA ALA A 239 -14.34 28.34 18.04
C ALA A 239 -13.08 28.93 18.70
N LYS A 240 -11.89 28.63 18.15
CA LYS A 240 -10.60 29.18 18.58
C LYS A 240 -10.25 30.52 17.89
N GLY A 241 -11.13 31.05 17.04
CA GLY A 241 -10.88 32.27 16.27
C GLY A 241 -9.80 32.11 15.19
N ALA A 242 -9.46 30.88 14.79
CA ALA A 242 -8.50 30.62 13.73
C ALA A 242 -9.17 30.76 12.36
N ASP A 243 -8.45 31.37 11.42
CA ASP A 243 -8.81 31.48 10.00
C ASP A 243 -8.27 30.30 9.17
N LYS A 244 -7.64 29.31 9.83
CA LYS A 244 -6.93 28.19 9.19
C LYS A 244 -7.20 26.85 9.87
N LEU A 245 -7.16 25.78 9.09
CA LEU A 245 -7.08 24.39 9.55
C LEU A 245 -5.61 24.00 9.72
N HIS A 246 -5.28 23.41 10.86
CA HIS A 246 -3.91 22.99 11.18
C HIS A 246 -3.48 21.82 10.29
N GLY A 247 -2.24 21.85 9.78
CA GLY A 247 -1.77 20.88 8.79
C GLY A 247 -1.81 19.42 9.25
N ALA A 248 -1.63 19.19 10.56
CA ALA A 248 -1.77 17.86 11.18
C ALA A 248 -3.20 17.30 11.12
N ASP A 249 -4.23 18.14 11.21
CA ASP A 249 -5.63 17.71 11.11
C ASP A 249 -5.98 17.40 9.65
N VAL A 250 -5.48 18.21 8.71
CA VAL A 250 -5.59 17.96 7.26
C VAL A 250 -4.86 16.66 6.88
N TRP A 251 -3.67 16.42 7.44
CA TRP A 251 -2.94 15.17 7.25
C TRP A 251 -3.71 13.98 7.81
N ARG A 252 -4.31 14.10 9.00
CA ARG A 252 -5.11 13.02 9.59
C ARG A 252 -6.37 12.71 8.77
N LEU A 253 -7.06 13.75 8.27
CA LEU A 253 -8.17 13.61 7.32
C LEU A 253 -7.72 12.80 6.09
N TYR A 254 -6.55 13.10 5.55
CA TYR A 254 -5.96 12.40 4.42
C TYR A 254 -5.53 10.96 4.73
N ASP A 255 -4.62 10.77 5.69
CA ASP A 255 -3.92 9.51 5.96
C ASP A 255 -4.81 8.48 6.66
N THR A 256 -5.59 8.91 7.66
CA THR A 256 -6.41 8.01 8.48
C THR A 256 -7.79 7.77 7.89
N PHE A 257 -8.41 8.81 7.31
CA PHE A 257 -9.79 8.77 6.84
C PHE A 257 -9.92 8.74 5.31
N GLY A 258 -8.80 8.78 4.58
CA GLY A 258 -8.77 8.74 3.12
C GLY A 258 -9.40 9.99 2.47
N PHE A 259 -9.52 11.07 3.23
CA PHE A 259 -10.20 12.30 2.85
C PHE A 259 -9.26 13.21 2.05
N PRO A 260 -9.51 13.46 0.75
CA PRO A 260 -8.54 14.16 -0.08
C PRO A 260 -8.24 15.59 0.40
N VAL A 261 -6.97 16.00 0.32
CA VAL A 261 -6.50 17.33 0.77
C VAL A 261 -7.15 18.46 -0.02
N ASP A 262 -7.33 18.24 -1.31
CA ASP A 262 -8.03 19.17 -2.19
C ASP A 262 -9.52 19.30 -1.85
N LEU A 263 -10.16 18.20 -1.44
CA LEU A 263 -11.54 18.23 -0.96
C LEU A 263 -11.64 19.05 0.33
N THR A 264 -10.68 18.83 1.24
CA THR A 264 -10.51 19.60 2.46
C THR A 264 -10.35 21.08 2.17
N ARG A 265 -9.56 21.43 1.14
CA ARG A 265 -9.30 22.83 0.74
C ARG A 265 -10.59 23.52 0.29
N ILE A 266 -11.31 22.89 -0.62
CA ILE A 266 -12.60 23.41 -1.11
C ILE A 266 -13.59 23.57 0.05
N MET A 267 -13.66 22.61 0.97
CA MET A 267 -14.54 22.69 2.15
C MET A 267 -14.14 23.76 3.16
N ALA A 268 -12.84 24.02 3.28
CA ALA A 268 -12.30 25.09 4.11
C ALA A 268 -12.70 26.43 3.51
N GLU A 269 -12.48 26.65 2.22
CA GLU A 269 -12.84 27.87 1.49
C GLU A 269 -14.34 28.19 1.61
N GLU A 270 -15.21 27.18 1.43
CA GLU A 270 -16.66 27.30 1.63
C GLU A 270 -17.05 27.77 3.04
N ARG A 271 -16.20 27.53 4.03
CA ARG A 271 -16.40 27.95 5.43
C ARG A 271 -15.60 29.21 5.78
N GLY A 272 -14.91 29.82 4.82
CA GLY A 272 -14.02 30.97 5.06
C GLY A 272 -12.76 30.60 5.83
N LEU A 273 -12.28 29.36 5.72
CA LEU A 273 -11.05 28.85 6.32
C LEU A 273 -10.02 28.56 5.23
N GLN A 274 -8.74 28.66 5.56
CA GLN A 274 -7.63 28.24 4.70
C GLN A 274 -6.96 26.96 5.23
N ILE A 275 -6.13 26.32 4.40
CA ILE A 275 -5.25 25.23 4.81
C ILE A 275 -3.81 25.76 4.85
N ASP A 276 -3.06 25.38 5.88
CA ASP A 276 -1.62 25.61 5.91
C ASP A 276 -0.87 24.47 5.21
N ASP A 277 -0.43 24.75 3.98
CA ASP A 277 0.31 23.79 3.14
C ASP A 277 1.67 23.41 3.72
N ARG A 278 2.31 24.31 4.48
CA ARG A 278 3.63 24.04 5.08
C ARG A 278 3.49 23.05 6.23
N GLU A 279 2.53 23.30 7.14
CA GLU A 279 2.27 22.38 8.25
C GLU A 279 1.78 21.01 7.78
N PHE A 280 1.03 20.96 6.68
CA PHE A 280 0.58 19.70 6.07
C PHE A 280 1.78 18.87 5.58
N GLU A 281 2.70 19.48 4.82
CA GLU A 281 3.88 18.78 4.30
C GLU A 281 4.85 18.39 5.43
N GLU A 282 4.99 19.20 6.47
CA GLU A 282 5.73 18.82 7.68
C GLU A 282 5.12 17.59 8.38
N ALA A 283 3.80 17.53 8.52
CA ALA A 283 3.10 16.38 9.11
C ALA A 283 3.25 15.12 8.25
N ARG A 284 3.19 15.27 6.92
CA ARG A 284 3.44 14.21 5.94
C ARG A 284 4.87 13.68 6.01
N SER A 285 5.86 14.56 6.07
CA SER A 285 7.28 14.18 6.17
C SER A 285 7.54 13.40 7.47
N ARG A 286 7.01 13.89 8.60
CA ARG A 286 7.12 13.19 9.90
C ARG A 286 6.49 11.80 9.87
N ALA A 287 5.33 11.62 9.23
CA ALA A 287 4.69 10.32 9.05
C ALA A 287 5.47 9.38 8.10
N LYS A 288 6.07 9.94 7.05
CA LYS A 288 6.94 9.21 6.10
C LYS A 288 8.26 8.76 6.74
N GLU A 289 8.82 9.56 7.64
CA GLU A 289 9.99 9.20 8.43
C GLU A 289 9.65 8.14 9.49
N ALA A 290 8.50 8.26 10.15
CA ALA A 290 8.04 7.26 11.13
C ALA A 290 7.69 5.89 10.51
N SER A 291 7.27 5.86 9.24
CA SER A 291 6.98 4.62 8.49
C SER A 291 8.22 3.99 7.82
N ARG A 292 9.33 4.74 7.74
CA ARG A 292 10.64 4.22 7.35
C ARG A 292 11.35 3.68 8.59
N GLY A 293 11.04 2.44 8.97
CA GLY A 293 11.87 1.68 9.90
C GLY A 293 13.36 1.82 9.52
N GLN A 294 14.20 2.11 10.51
CA GLN A 294 15.61 2.51 10.41
C GLN A 294 16.36 1.90 9.20
N LYS A 295 16.48 2.66 8.10
CA LYS A 295 17.57 2.51 7.14
C LYS A 295 18.54 3.66 7.39
N LYS A 296 19.80 3.31 7.67
CA LYS A 296 20.92 4.25 7.84
C LYS A 296 20.92 5.25 6.67
N THR A 297 21.05 6.52 7.01
CA THR A 297 21.31 7.66 6.12
C THR A 297 22.46 7.31 5.16
N SER A 298 22.14 6.97 3.92
CA SER A 298 23.11 6.91 2.82
C SER A 298 23.36 8.34 2.32
N ALA A 299 24.64 8.68 2.14
CA ALA A 299 25.05 9.84 1.36
C ALA A 299 24.38 9.84 -0.04
N GLU A 300 24.28 11.00 -0.65
CA GLU A 300 23.70 11.18 -1.99
C GLU A 300 24.46 10.31 -3.00
N THR A 301 23.82 9.25 -3.51
CA THR A 301 24.40 8.34 -4.51
C THR A 301 24.85 9.10 -5.76
N VAL A 302 26.06 8.82 -6.23
CA VAL A 302 26.60 9.35 -7.50
C VAL A 302 25.71 8.93 -8.66
N LYS A 303 25.23 9.89 -9.45
CA LYS A 303 24.35 9.67 -10.62
C LYS A 303 24.73 10.60 -11.76
N LEU A 304 24.60 10.11 -12.99
CA LEU A 304 24.75 10.94 -14.19
C LEU A 304 23.44 11.66 -14.48
N ASP A 305 23.51 12.96 -14.73
CA ASP A 305 22.39 13.73 -15.25
C ASP A 305 22.46 13.88 -16.78
N VAL A 306 21.47 14.59 -17.35
CA VAL A 306 21.39 14.79 -18.81
C VAL A 306 22.60 15.57 -19.35
N HIS A 307 23.21 16.46 -18.57
CA HIS A 307 24.39 17.21 -19.00
C HIS A 307 25.63 16.32 -19.00
N ASP A 308 25.78 15.46 -18.00
CA ASP A 308 26.88 14.49 -17.95
C ASP A 308 26.81 13.50 -19.11
N LEU A 309 25.60 13.05 -19.46
CA LEU A 309 25.37 12.23 -20.65
C LEU A 309 25.73 12.97 -21.94
N GLY A 310 25.35 14.25 -22.05
CA GLY A 310 25.73 15.08 -23.19
C GLY A 310 27.25 15.29 -23.31
N LYS A 311 27.98 15.35 -22.20
CA LYS A 311 29.46 15.39 -22.20
C LYS A 311 30.03 14.05 -22.68
N LEU A 312 29.53 12.93 -22.16
CA LEU A 312 29.95 11.59 -22.58
C LEU A 312 29.75 11.35 -24.07
N GLU A 313 28.59 11.73 -24.63
CA GLU A 313 28.32 11.64 -26.08
C GLU A 313 29.29 12.46 -26.95
N ALA A 314 29.86 13.54 -26.40
CA ALA A 314 30.86 14.34 -27.10
C ALA A 314 32.29 13.81 -26.95
N MET A 315 32.53 12.86 -26.03
CA MET A 315 33.83 12.22 -25.81
C MET A 315 33.97 11.03 -26.77
N ASN A 316 34.62 11.24 -27.91
CA ASN A 316 34.83 10.18 -28.93
C ASN A 316 35.55 8.93 -28.40
N ASP A 317 36.33 9.07 -27.32
CA ASP A 317 37.11 7.96 -26.72
C ASP A 317 36.32 7.14 -25.68
N VAL A 318 35.06 7.52 -25.39
CA VAL A 318 34.17 6.84 -24.44
C VAL A 318 32.99 6.23 -25.19
N PRO A 319 33.11 4.99 -25.71
CA PRO A 319 31.99 4.31 -26.35
C PRO A 319 30.89 3.94 -25.34
N LYS A 320 29.70 3.61 -25.85
CA LYS A 320 28.67 2.91 -25.05
C LYS A 320 29.25 1.62 -24.49
N THR A 321 28.87 1.28 -23.26
CA THR A 321 29.43 0.11 -22.58
C THR A 321 28.86 -1.18 -23.16
N ASP A 322 29.72 -2.10 -23.58
CA ASP A 322 29.33 -3.46 -23.95
C ASP A 322 29.11 -4.30 -22.68
N ASP A 323 27.86 -4.55 -22.34
CA ASP A 323 27.48 -5.31 -21.14
C ASP A 323 27.09 -6.77 -21.45
N THR A 324 27.37 -7.28 -22.65
CA THR A 324 26.98 -8.65 -23.07
C THR A 324 27.57 -9.74 -22.18
N ALA A 325 28.74 -9.49 -21.59
CA ALA A 325 29.41 -10.41 -20.67
C ALA A 325 28.63 -10.64 -19.36
N LYS A 326 27.64 -9.81 -19.00
CA LYS A 326 26.84 -9.93 -17.76
C LYS A 326 26.04 -11.23 -17.65
N PHE A 327 25.79 -11.89 -18.78
CA PHE A 327 25.09 -13.18 -18.87
C PHE A 327 26.03 -14.39 -18.70
N GLY A 328 27.34 -14.17 -18.79
CA GLY A 328 28.36 -15.20 -18.60
C GLY A 328 28.65 -15.49 -17.12
N LYS A 329 29.67 -16.32 -16.89
CA LYS A 329 30.23 -16.59 -15.56
C LYS A 329 31.70 -16.16 -15.53
N GLY A 330 32.14 -15.71 -14.36
CA GLY A 330 33.54 -15.40 -14.09
C GLY A 330 33.93 -13.95 -14.41
N ASN A 331 35.21 -13.68 -14.16
CA ASN A 331 35.79 -12.35 -14.27
C ASN A 331 36.09 -12.02 -15.74
N ILE A 332 36.08 -10.73 -16.06
CA ILE A 332 36.54 -10.23 -17.36
C ILE A 332 37.59 -9.15 -17.17
N THR A 333 38.34 -8.89 -18.23
CA THR A 333 39.21 -7.71 -18.33
C THR A 333 38.49 -6.62 -19.13
N ALA A 334 38.59 -5.39 -18.66
CA ALA A 334 38.00 -4.20 -19.28
C ALA A 334 38.98 -3.01 -19.19
N GLN A 335 38.68 -1.92 -19.88
CA GLN A 335 39.43 -0.67 -19.84
C GLN A 335 38.61 0.45 -19.21
N VAL A 336 39.22 1.22 -18.31
CA VAL A 336 38.62 2.45 -17.76
C VAL A 336 38.49 3.50 -18.85
N LYS A 337 37.27 3.96 -19.11
CA LYS A 337 36.98 4.97 -20.13
C LYS A 337 36.65 6.33 -19.56
N ALA A 338 36.00 6.38 -18.40
CA ALA A 338 35.76 7.63 -17.70
C ALA A 338 35.67 7.40 -16.18
N ILE A 339 36.11 8.39 -15.42
CA ILE A 339 36.01 8.45 -13.96
C ILE A 339 35.17 9.68 -13.64
N TYR A 340 34.15 9.54 -12.80
CA TYR A 340 33.18 10.58 -12.49
C TYR A 340 33.07 10.78 -10.98
N HIS A 341 33.22 12.02 -10.54
CA HIS A 341 33.12 12.44 -9.15
C HIS A 341 32.72 13.92 -9.10
N GLY A 342 31.96 14.34 -8.09
CA GLY A 342 31.66 15.77 -7.88
C GLY A 342 30.97 16.50 -9.05
N LYS A 343 30.23 15.79 -9.92
CA LYS A 343 29.64 16.31 -11.18
C LYS A 343 30.64 16.68 -12.28
N THR A 344 31.85 16.13 -12.20
CA THR A 344 32.93 16.31 -13.16
C THR A 344 33.56 14.98 -13.55
N PHE A 345 34.18 14.96 -14.73
CA PHE A 345 34.97 13.82 -15.20
C PHE A 345 36.45 14.07 -14.90
N HIS A 346 37.11 13.06 -14.36
CA HIS A 346 38.50 13.11 -13.90
C HIS A 346 39.39 12.21 -14.75
N SER A 347 40.68 12.55 -14.80
CA SER A 347 41.68 11.75 -15.50
C SER A 347 42.20 10.58 -14.65
N SER A 348 42.20 10.75 -13.33
CA SER A 348 42.59 9.76 -12.32
C SER A 348 41.72 9.88 -11.07
N THR A 349 41.56 8.77 -10.33
CA THR A 349 40.93 8.77 -9.00
C THR A 349 41.81 9.40 -7.93
N ASP A 350 43.09 9.70 -8.18
CA ASP A 350 43.97 10.43 -7.23
C ASP A 350 43.42 11.83 -6.89
N GLU A 351 42.60 12.39 -7.77
CA GLU A 351 41.94 13.68 -7.59
C GLU A 351 40.70 13.58 -6.70
N VAL A 352 40.23 12.36 -6.39
CA VAL A 352 39.04 12.11 -5.59
C VAL A 352 39.43 12.00 -4.11
N PRO A 353 38.79 12.75 -3.20
CA PRO A 353 39.09 12.65 -1.77
C PRO A 353 38.82 11.26 -1.18
N ASP A 354 39.68 10.83 -0.28
CA ASP A 354 39.55 9.54 0.43
C ASP A 354 38.17 9.40 1.10
N GLY A 355 37.55 8.24 0.92
CA GLY A 355 36.26 7.91 1.54
C GLY A 355 35.04 8.51 0.82
N GLU A 356 35.24 9.25 -0.28
CA GLU A 356 34.13 9.70 -1.13
C GLU A 356 33.75 8.65 -2.18
N GLN A 357 32.47 8.66 -2.56
CA GLN A 357 31.94 7.76 -3.58
C GLN A 357 32.27 8.32 -4.96
N LEU A 358 32.73 7.46 -5.88
CA LEU A 358 33.00 7.82 -7.27
C LEU A 358 32.34 6.83 -8.23
N GLY A 359 32.23 7.21 -9.51
CA GLY A 359 31.73 6.37 -10.59
C GLY A 359 32.81 6.04 -11.63
N ILE A 360 32.85 4.79 -12.11
CA ILE A 360 33.70 4.36 -13.21
C ILE A 360 32.84 3.86 -14.38
N ILE A 361 33.18 4.31 -15.59
CA ILE A 361 32.63 3.79 -16.86
C ILE A 361 33.72 2.99 -17.57
N LEU A 362 33.34 1.80 -18.04
CA LEU A 362 34.21 0.86 -18.73
C LEU A 362 33.80 0.70 -20.21
N ASP A 363 34.71 0.20 -21.04
CA ASP A 363 34.40 -0.20 -22.42
C ASP A 363 33.43 -1.39 -22.46
N ARG A 364 33.61 -2.34 -21.54
CA ARG A 364 32.77 -3.53 -21.37
C ARG A 364 32.63 -3.92 -19.90
N THR A 365 31.57 -4.63 -19.53
CA THR A 365 31.37 -5.07 -18.14
C THR A 365 30.60 -6.39 -18.03
N ASN A 366 30.92 -7.17 -17.00
CA ASN A 366 30.15 -8.36 -16.57
C ASN A 366 29.19 -8.05 -15.41
N PHE A 367 29.20 -6.82 -14.89
CA PHE A 367 28.23 -6.36 -13.89
C PHE A 367 26.86 -6.13 -14.54
N TYR A 368 25.81 -6.52 -13.84
CA TYR A 368 24.43 -6.21 -14.19
C TYR A 368 24.04 -4.87 -13.58
N ALA A 369 23.64 -3.92 -14.42
CA ALA A 369 23.05 -2.67 -13.98
C ALA A 369 21.59 -2.88 -13.57
N GLU A 370 21.13 -2.23 -12.50
CA GLU A 370 19.73 -2.34 -12.04
C GLU A 370 18.75 -1.99 -13.16
N GLN A 371 17.94 -2.98 -13.56
CA GLN A 371 16.91 -2.81 -14.59
C GLN A 371 15.96 -4.01 -14.60
N GLY A 372 14.76 -3.81 -15.17
CA GLY A 372 13.77 -4.89 -15.33
C GLY A 372 13.27 -5.48 -14.01
N GLY A 373 13.39 -4.74 -12.91
CA GLY A 373 13.07 -5.20 -11.55
C GLY A 373 14.17 -6.01 -10.87
N GLN A 374 15.25 -6.40 -11.57
CA GLN A 374 16.41 -7.05 -10.95
C GLN A 374 17.34 -6.00 -10.34
N GLU A 375 17.74 -6.23 -9.09
CA GLU A 375 18.76 -5.42 -8.43
C GLU A 375 20.09 -5.47 -9.21
N ASN A 376 20.83 -4.38 -9.12
CA ASN A 376 22.22 -4.26 -9.58
C ASN A 376 23.12 -5.35 -9.01
N ASP A 377 24.33 -5.43 -9.53
CA ASP A 377 25.43 -6.11 -8.86
C ASP A 377 26.22 -5.25 -7.89
N THR A 378 26.89 -5.96 -7.00
CA THR A 378 28.00 -5.47 -6.18
C THR A 378 29.25 -6.29 -6.51
N GLY A 379 30.43 -5.79 -6.14
CA GLY A 379 31.68 -6.49 -6.37
C GLY A 379 32.88 -5.57 -6.29
N LYS A 380 33.90 -5.82 -7.11
CA LYS A 380 35.10 -5.00 -7.18
C LYS A 380 35.64 -4.87 -8.59
N ILE A 381 36.28 -3.72 -8.84
CA ILE A 381 37.11 -3.46 -10.01
C ILE A 381 38.54 -3.35 -9.49
N VAL A 382 39.47 -4.13 -10.05
CA VAL A 382 40.83 -4.24 -9.52
C VAL A 382 41.91 -4.16 -10.60
N ILE A 383 43.06 -3.62 -10.22
CA ILE A 383 44.36 -3.88 -10.86
C ILE A 383 45.14 -4.73 -9.88
N ASP A 384 45.46 -5.97 -10.26
CA ASP A 384 46.01 -6.97 -9.35
C ASP A 384 47.23 -6.45 -8.57
N GLY A 385 47.12 -6.46 -7.23
CA GLY A 385 48.14 -5.98 -6.30
C GLY A 385 48.40 -4.47 -6.28
N GLN A 386 47.63 -3.65 -7.01
CA GLN A 386 47.86 -2.21 -7.14
C GLN A 386 46.69 -1.35 -6.65
N SER A 387 45.48 -1.61 -7.16
CA SER A 387 44.33 -0.74 -6.93
C SER A 387 43.04 -1.54 -6.83
N GLU A 388 42.13 -1.11 -5.96
CA GLU A 388 40.83 -1.76 -5.76
C GLU A 388 39.74 -0.73 -5.49
N LEU A 389 38.67 -0.79 -6.28
CA LEU A 389 37.41 -0.11 -6.06
C LEU A 389 36.37 -1.14 -5.62
N GLU A 390 35.77 -0.94 -4.44
CA GLU A 390 34.59 -1.70 -4.03
C GLU A 390 33.35 -1.09 -4.68
N VAL A 391 32.70 -1.85 -5.56
CA VAL A 391 31.49 -1.44 -6.28
C VAL A 391 30.27 -1.79 -5.43
N GLY A 392 29.52 -0.76 -5.04
CA GLY A 392 28.31 -0.89 -4.23
C GLY A 392 27.01 -0.69 -5.03
N ASP A 393 27.08 -0.07 -6.21
CA ASP A 393 25.92 0.14 -7.08
C ASP A 393 26.31 0.24 -8.56
N VAL A 394 25.45 -0.27 -9.46
CA VAL A 394 25.66 -0.28 -10.91
C VAL A 394 24.38 0.13 -11.62
N GLN A 395 24.46 1.19 -12.43
CA GLN A 395 23.30 1.83 -13.06
C GLN A 395 23.53 2.07 -14.56
N LEU A 396 22.47 1.98 -15.35
CA LEU A 396 22.51 2.19 -16.81
C LEU A 396 21.98 3.57 -17.18
N TYR A 397 22.78 4.37 -17.88
CA TYR A 397 22.40 5.69 -18.37
C TYR A 397 22.64 5.81 -19.87
N ALA A 398 21.55 5.77 -20.65
CA ALA A 398 21.60 5.89 -22.11
C ALA A 398 22.65 4.98 -22.79
N GLY A 399 22.88 3.76 -22.28
CA GLY A 399 23.88 2.83 -22.81
C GLY A 399 25.28 2.92 -22.18
N TYR A 400 25.50 3.83 -21.23
CA TYR A 400 26.70 3.83 -20.39
C TYR A 400 26.41 3.13 -19.06
N VAL A 401 27.24 2.17 -18.66
CA VAL A 401 27.12 1.50 -17.36
C VAL A 401 28.05 2.18 -16.36
N LEU A 402 27.46 2.80 -15.34
CA LEU A 402 28.17 3.48 -14.28
C LEU A 402 28.33 2.55 -13.07
N HIS A 403 29.57 2.26 -12.69
CA HIS A 403 29.90 1.47 -11.50
C HIS A 403 30.27 2.44 -10.37
N THR A 404 29.41 2.57 -9.37
CA THR A 404 29.64 3.47 -8.24
C THR A 404 30.13 2.74 -7.01
N GLY A 405 31.09 3.33 -6.33
CA GLY A 405 31.83 2.64 -5.29
C GLY A 405 32.78 3.54 -4.51
N PHE A 406 33.54 2.90 -3.63
CA PHE A 406 34.54 3.55 -2.80
C PHE A 406 35.91 2.92 -3.05
N MET A 407 36.94 3.76 -3.13
CA MET A 407 38.32 3.26 -3.20
C MET A 407 38.67 2.52 -1.92
N LYS A 408 39.25 1.32 -2.05
CA LYS A 408 39.84 0.59 -0.93
C LYS A 408 41.30 0.95 -0.74
N TYR A 409 42.06 0.96 -1.84
CA TYR A 409 43.47 1.35 -1.90
C TYR A 409 43.88 1.57 -3.37
N GLY A 410 45.00 2.26 -3.56
CA GLY A 410 45.54 2.58 -4.89
C GLY A 410 44.72 3.66 -5.62
N SER A 411 44.89 3.74 -6.93
CA SER A 411 44.15 4.64 -7.81
C SER A 411 43.98 4.07 -9.21
N PHE A 412 42.99 4.58 -9.95
CA PHE A 412 42.73 4.23 -11.34
C PHE A 412 42.87 5.48 -12.21
N SER A 413 43.44 5.31 -13.39
CA SER A 413 43.51 6.32 -14.45
C SER A 413 42.68 5.90 -15.67
N VAL A 414 42.19 6.88 -16.42
CA VAL A 414 41.56 6.62 -17.72
C VAL A 414 42.56 5.93 -18.64
N GLY A 415 42.15 4.81 -19.24
CA GLY A 415 42.99 3.95 -20.07
C GLY A 415 43.54 2.71 -19.34
N ASP A 416 43.43 2.62 -18.02
CA ASP A 416 43.89 1.47 -17.26
C ASP A 416 43.12 0.20 -17.62
N THR A 417 43.85 -0.92 -17.65
CA THR A 417 43.27 -2.24 -17.83
C THR A 417 42.95 -2.84 -16.46
N VAL A 418 41.68 -3.17 -16.23
CA VAL A 418 41.14 -3.62 -14.95
C VAL A 418 40.47 -4.99 -15.06
N ILE A 419 40.45 -5.73 -13.96
CA ILE A 419 39.69 -6.96 -13.80
C ILE A 419 38.38 -6.62 -13.09
N CYS A 420 37.27 -7.07 -13.67
CA CYS A 420 35.92 -6.86 -13.17
C CYS A 420 35.39 -8.15 -12.52
N GLU A 421 35.16 -8.11 -11.21
CA GLU A 421 34.69 -9.24 -10.41
C GLU A 421 33.42 -8.87 -9.66
N TYR A 422 32.27 -9.33 -10.15
CA TYR A 422 31.00 -9.20 -9.43
C TYR A 422 30.89 -10.27 -8.34
N ASP A 423 30.11 -10.00 -7.30
CA ASP A 423 29.84 -10.94 -6.21
C ASP A 423 28.90 -12.06 -6.66
N GLU A 424 29.46 -13.22 -7.01
CA GLU A 424 28.69 -14.41 -7.42
C GLU A 424 27.80 -14.94 -6.28
N LEU A 425 28.20 -14.79 -5.00
CA LEU A 425 27.37 -15.24 -3.88
C LEU A 425 26.10 -14.41 -3.76
N ARG A 426 26.15 -13.13 -4.12
CA ARG A 426 24.95 -12.27 -4.21
C ARG A 426 24.20 -12.45 -5.52
N ARG A 427 24.89 -12.56 -6.67
CA ARG A 427 24.25 -12.74 -7.98
C ARG A 427 23.49 -14.06 -8.10
N TRP A 428 23.99 -15.12 -7.47
CA TRP A 428 23.39 -16.46 -7.55
C TRP A 428 21.92 -16.51 -7.08
N PRO A 429 21.57 -16.08 -5.86
CA PRO A 429 20.17 -16.05 -5.42
C PRO A 429 19.31 -15.08 -6.24
N ILE A 430 19.89 -13.98 -6.76
CA ILE A 430 19.20 -13.07 -7.69
C ILE A 430 18.81 -13.80 -8.98
N ARG A 431 19.71 -14.59 -9.59
CA ARG A 431 19.41 -15.42 -10.79
C ARG A 431 18.31 -16.44 -10.52
N ASN A 432 18.35 -17.07 -9.32
CA ASN A 432 17.33 -18.03 -8.88
C ASN A 432 15.96 -17.34 -8.78
N ASN A 433 15.90 -16.22 -8.07
CA ASN A 433 14.70 -15.41 -7.90
C ASN A 433 14.18 -14.85 -9.24
N HIS A 434 15.07 -14.48 -10.16
CA HIS A 434 14.68 -13.99 -11.49
C HIS A 434 13.97 -15.08 -12.28
N THR A 435 14.61 -16.24 -12.41
CA THR A 435 14.01 -17.36 -13.15
C THR A 435 12.77 -17.88 -12.44
N GLY A 436 12.77 -17.88 -11.10
CA GLY A 436 11.60 -18.16 -10.28
C GLY A 436 10.43 -17.21 -10.54
N THR A 437 10.71 -15.94 -10.84
CA THR A 437 9.67 -14.96 -11.21
C THR A 437 8.99 -15.32 -12.53
N HIS A 438 9.74 -15.77 -13.54
CA HIS A 438 9.19 -16.23 -14.82
C HIS A 438 8.33 -17.50 -14.65
N ILE A 439 8.78 -18.42 -13.81
CA ILE A 439 8.05 -19.65 -13.49
C ILE A 439 6.76 -19.33 -12.70
N LEU A 440 6.83 -18.40 -11.74
CA LEU A 440 5.68 -17.94 -10.97
C LEU A 440 4.66 -17.24 -11.86
N ASN A 441 5.11 -16.36 -12.77
CA ASN A 441 4.25 -15.68 -13.74
C ASN A 441 3.51 -16.68 -14.63
N PHE A 442 4.22 -17.70 -15.12
CA PHE A 442 3.63 -18.81 -15.84
C PHE A 442 2.56 -19.54 -15.00
N ALA A 443 2.89 -19.95 -13.77
CA ALA A 443 1.98 -20.67 -12.89
C ALA A 443 0.72 -19.86 -12.54
N LEU A 444 0.86 -18.56 -12.28
CA LEU A 444 -0.25 -17.64 -12.03
C LEU A 444 -1.23 -17.61 -13.19
N ARG A 445 -0.72 -17.51 -14.41
CA ARG A 445 -1.56 -17.50 -15.62
C ARG A 445 -2.23 -18.85 -15.86
N THR A 446 -1.54 -19.95 -15.60
CA THR A 446 -2.11 -21.30 -15.73
C THR A 446 -3.30 -21.50 -14.78
N VAL A 447 -3.25 -20.92 -13.57
CA VAL A 447 -4.30 -21.09 -12.56
C VAL A 447 -5.40 -20.03 -12.69
N LEU A 448 -5.04 -18.76 -12.91
CA LEU A 448 -5.97 -17.63 -12.86
C LEU A 448 -6.45 -17.16 -14.25
N GLY A 449 -5.84 -17.65 -15.33
CA GLY A 449 -6.16 -17.31 -16.72
C GLY A 449 -5.37 -16.13 -17.30
N ASP A 450 -5.69 -15.78 -18.55
CA ASP A 450 -4.92 -14.79 -19.35
C ASP A 450 -5.06 -13.32 -18.89
N GLY A 451 -5.94 -13.02 -17.92
CA GLY A 451 -6.11 -11.66 -17.37
C GLY A 451 -5.01 -11.23 -16.38
N VAL A 452 -4.06 -12.11 -16.09
CA VAL A 452 -2.89 -11.83 -15.25
C VAL A 452 -1.81 -11.14 -16.08
N GLU A 453 -1.58 -9.86 -15.78
CA GLU A 453 -0.52 -9.05 -16.36
C GLU A 453 0.39 -8.51 -15.27
N GLN A 454 1.70 -8.54 -15.50
CA GLN A 454 2.66 -7.91 -14.60
C GLN A 454 2.42 -6.41 -14.49
N LYS A 455 2.41 -5.91 -13.24
CA LYS A 455 2.30 -4.48 -12.87
C LYS A 455 3.54 -3.98 -12.11
N GLY A 456 4.43 -4.87 -11.71
CA GLY A 456 5.68 -4.54 -11.03
C GLY A 456 6.46 -5.80 -10.68
N SER A 457 7.79 -5.67 -10.59
CA SER A 457 8.66 -6.76 -10.17
C SER A 457 9.80 -6.20 -9.31
N LEU A 458 10.27 -6.99 -8.36
CA LEU A 458 11.54 -6.82 -7.67
C LEU A 458 12.18 -8.21 -7.53
N VAL A 459 13.43 -8.32 -7.97
CA VAL A 459 14.26 -9.52 -7.86
C VAL A 459 15.51 -9.11 -7.09
N ALA A 460 15.49 -9.40 -5.79
CA ALA A 460 16.59 -9.16 -4.86
C ALA A 460 17.25 -10.49 -4.48
N ALA A 461 18.34 -10.43 -3.71
CA ALA A 461 19.01 -11.65 -3.23
C ALA A 461 18.10 -12.43 -2.27
N GLU A 462 17.41 -11.75 -1.36
CA GLU A 462 16.66 -12.38 -0.27
C GLU A 462 15.23 -12.77 -0.66
N LYS A 463 14.71 -12.28 -1.79
CA LYS A 463 13.33 -12.55 -2.25
C LYS A 463 13.06 -12.07 -3.68
N LEU A 464 11.98 -12.62 -4.24
CA LEU A 464 11.26 -12.01 -5.35
C LEU A 464 9.93 -11.43 -4.89
N ARG A 465 9.50 -10.34 -5.53
CA ARG A 465 8.18 -9.72 -5.36
C ARG A 465 7.57 -9.48 -6.73
N PHE A 466 6.41 -10.05 -6.96
CA PHE A 466 5.72 -9.98 -8.24
C PHE A 466 4.34 -9.35 -8.07
N ASP A 467 4.11 -8.23 -8.75
CA ASP A 467 2.85 -7.50 -8.74
C ASP A 467 2.11 -7.78 -10.05
N PHE A 468 0.83 -8.13 -9.98
CA PHE A 468 0.05 -8.55 -11.14
C PHE A 468 -1.42 -8.12 -11.06
N SER A 469 -2.09 -8.02 -12.21
CA SER A 469 -3.52 -7.73 -12.27
C SER A 469 -4.36 -8.94 -11.87
N HIS A 470 -5.16 -8.79 -10.83
CA HIS A 470 -6.20 -9.76 -10.45
C HIS A 470 -7.25 -9.10 -9.55
N LYS A 471 -8.54 -9.34 -9.83
CA LYS A 471 -9.66 -8.60 -9.18
C LYS A 471 -9.89 -9.01 -7.72
N SER A 472 -9.65 -10.27 -7.36
CA SER A 472 -10.04 -10.86 -6.06
C SER A 472 -8.86 -11.48 -5.31
N ALA A 473 -9.01 -11.79 -4.03
CA ALA A 473 -7.99 -12.57 -3.32
C ALA A 473 -7.81 -13.95 -3.95
N ILE A 474 -6.57 -14.42 -4.00
CA ILE A 474 -6.28 -15.78 -4.44
C ILE A 474 -6.71 -16.70 -3.31
N SER A 475 -7.46 -17.75 -3.62
CA SER A 475 -7.85 -18.73 -2.61
C SER A 475 -6.63 -19.56 -2.17
N ASP A 476 -6.61 -20.04 -0.93
CA ASP A 476 -5.51 -20.88 -0.44
C ASP A 476 -5.27 -22.12 -1.33
N LYS A 477 -6.35 -22.65 -1.93
CA LYS A 477 -6.29 -23.77 -2.89
C LYS A 477 -5.58 -23.37 -4.19
N ASP A 478 -5.92 -22.21 -4.74
CA ASP A 478 -5.29 -21.73 -5.97
C ASP A 478 -3.84 -21.32 -5.72
N LEU A 479 -3.54 -20.73 -4.56
CA LEU A 479 -2.19 -20.38 -4.15
C LEU A 479 -1.31 -21.63 -3.99
N ALA A 480 -1.85 -22.68 -3.36
CA ALA A 480 -1.19 -23.98 -3.28
C ALA A 480 -0.93 -24.58 -4.67
N ARG A 481 -1.90 -24.44 -5.60
CA ARG A 481 -1.74 -24.93 -6.97
C ARG A 481 -0.68 -24.14 -7.75
N ILE A 482 -0.58 -22.83 -7.54
CA ILE A 482 0.45 -21.97 -8.13
C ILE A 482 1.84 -22.40 -7.64
N GLU A 483 2.00 -22.61 -6.33
CA GLU A 483 3.26 -23.09 -5.73
C GLU A 483 3.63 -24.49 -6.23
N GLU A 484 2.64 -25.39 -6.36
CA GLU A 484 2.83 -26.75 -6.91
C GLU A 484 3.31 -26.73 -8.36
N ILE A 485 2.64 -25.98 -9.25
CA ILE A 485 3.05 -25.85 -10.66
C ILE A 485 4.45 -25.24 -10.76
N SER A 486 4.75 -24.23 -9.95
CA SER A 486 6.08 -23.61 -9.92
C SER A 486 7.14 -24.63 -9.51
N THR A 487 6.86 -25.40 -8.46
CA THR A 487 7.74 -26.46 -7.96
C THR A 487 7.93 -27.59 -8.98
N GLU A 488 6.86 -28.00 -9.67
CA GLU A 488 6.93 -29.03 -10.71
C GLU A 488 7.81 -28.58 -11.87
N TYR A 489 7.65 -27.34 -12.35
CA TYR A 489 8.46 -26.78 -13.43
C TYR A 489 9.95 -26.64 -13.02
N ILE A 490 10.21 -26.31 -11.75
CA ILE A 490 11.56 -26.30 -11.19
C ILE A 490 12.16 -27.72 -11.18
N ARG A 491 11.39 -28.73 -10.74
CA ARG A 491 11.83 -30.13 -10.63
C ARG A 491 12.04 -30.82 -11.98
N GLN A 492 11.39 -30.35 -13.04
CA GLN A 492 11.68 -30.81 -14.41
C GLN A 492 13.14 -30.53 -14.82
N ASN A 493 13.84 -29.61 -14.12
CA ASN A 493 15.24 -29.30 -14.36
C ASN A 493 15.53 -28.91 -15.83
N CYS A 494 14.59 -28.16 -16.41
CA CYS A 494 14.61 -27.67 -17.78
C CYS A 494 15.78 -26.70 -18.00
N THR A 495 16.38 -26.72 -19.19
CA THR A 495 17.41 -25.73 -19.58
C THR A 495 16.75 -24.37 -19.88
N VAL A 496 17.40 -23.28 -19.48
CA VAL A 496 16.96 -21.92 -19.79
C VAL A 496 17.72 -21.40 -21.01
N TYR A 497 16.99 -21.08 -22.06
CA TYR A 497 17.53 -20.57 -23.32
C TYR A 497 17.29 -19.07 -23.44
N SER A 498 18.20 -18.37 -24.12
CA SER A 498 18.00 -16.96 -24.46
C SER A 498 18.65 -16.59 -25.78
N GLN A 499 18.01 -15.75 -26.57
CA GLN A 499 18.55 -15.26 -27.84
C GLN A 499 17.96 -13.87 -28.17
N GLU A 500 18.73 -13.05 -28.88
CA GLU A 500 18.23 -11.80 -29.46
C GLU A 500 17.48 -12.06 -30.77
N LEU A 501 16.28 -11.52 -30.89
CA LEU A 501 15.38 -11.71 -32.02
C LEU A 501 14.86 -10.35 -32.51
N PRO A 502 14.52 -10.21 -33.81
CA PRO A 502 13.78 -9.05 -34.29
C PRO A 502 12.48 -8.88 -33.50
N LEU A 503 12.22 -7.67 -33.02
CA LEU A 503 11.09 -7.37 -32.14
C LEU A 503 9.74 -7.77 -32.77
N ALA A 504 9.60 -7.59 -34.08
CA ALA A 504 8.40 -7.99 -34.82
C ALA A 504 8.16 -9.50 -34.73
N THR A 505 9.17 -10.32 -35.01
CA THR A 505 9.08 -11.79 -34.94
C THR A 505 8.85 -12.27 -33.50
N ALA A 506 9.56 -11.68 -32.54
CA ALA A 506 9.44 -12.04 -31.13
C ALA A 506 8.01 -11.85 -30.60
N ARG A 507 7.31 -10.80 -31.04
CA ARG A 507 5.91 -10.52 -30.66
C ARG A 507 4.90 -11.51 -31.23
N GLU A 508 5.25 -12.22 -32.31
CA GLU A 508 4.37 -13.22 -32.91
C GLU A 508 4.39 -14.57 -32.18
N ILE A 509 5.36 -14.78 -31.28
CA ILE A 509 5.49 -16.03 -30.52
C ILE A 509 4.25 -16.23 -29.63
N SER A 510 3.55 -17.34 -29.84
CA SER A 510 2.34 -17.68 -29.09
C SER A 510 2.65 -17.82 -27.61
N GLY A 511 1.93 -17.06 -26.78
CA GLY A 511 2.10 -17.13 -25.33
C GLY A 511 3.25 -16.29 -24.77
N VAL A 512 4.08 -15.67 -25.62
CA VAL A 512 5.17 -14.79 -25.16
C VAL A 512 4.67 -13.68 -24.26
N ARG A 513 5.42 -13.38 -23.20
CA ARG A 513 5.11 -12.30 -22.27
C ARG A 513 6.00 -11.09 -22.55
N ALA A 514 5.34 -9.93 -22.53
CA ALA A 514 5.98 -8.62 -22.49
C ALA A 514 5.15 -7.76 -21.52
N VAL A 515 5.79 -6.81 -20.87
CA VAL A 515 5.14 -5.86 -19.98
C VAL A 515 4.45 -4.79 -20.81
N PHE A 516 3.16 -4.60 -20.59
CA PHE A 516 2.37 -3.62 -21.32
C PHE A 516 2.84 -2.19 -21.02
N GLY A 517 3.09 -1.40 -22.05
CA GLY A 517 3.54 -0.01 -21.93
C GLY A 517 5.06 0.19 -21.86
N GLU A 518 5.85 -0.89 -21.79
CA GLU A 518 7.31 -0.82 -21.87
C GLU A 518 7.79 -0.72 -23.32
N THR A 519 8.88 0.03 -23.53
CA THR A 519 9.56 0.10 -24.83
C THR A 519 10.70 -0.91 -24.84
N TYR A 520 10.66 -1.84 -25.80
CA TYR A 520 11.70 -2.85 -25.98
C TYR A 520 12.63 -2.46 -27.12
N PRO A 521 13.95 -2.72 -26.99
CA PRO A 521 14.89 -2.53 -28.09
C PRO A 521 14.60 -3.51 -29.24
N ASP A 522 15.10 -3.18 -30.44
CA ASP A 522 15.12 -4.08 -31.58
C ASP A 522 16.58 -4.23 -32.06
N PRO A 523 17.21 -5.41 -31.94
CA PRO A 523 16.62 -6.68 -31.50
C PRO A 523 16.29 -6.73 -30.00
N VAL A 524 15.32 -7.59 -29.64
CA VAL A 524 14.90 -7.85 -28.26
C VAL A 524 15.43 -9.19 -27.77
N ARG A 525 15.90 -9.24 -26.53
CA ARG A 525 16.29 -10.50 -25.89
C ARG A 525 15.06 -11.27 -25.39
N VAL A 526 14.90 -12.49 -25.88
CA VAL A 526 13.83 -13.41 -25.49
C VAL A 526 14.42 -14.55 -24.67
N VAL A 527 13.76 -14.89 -23.57
CA VAL A 527 14.11 -16.01 -22.67
C VAL A 527 13.03 -17.07 -22.76
N SER A 528 13.43 -18.34 -22.85
CA SER A 528 12.53 -19.50 -22.88
C SER A 528 12.99 -20.58 -21.91
N VAL A 529 12.07 -21.12 -21.14
CA VAL A 529 12.35 -22.15 -20.13
C VAL A 529 11.94 -23.53 -20.66
N GLY A 530 12.93 -24.34 -21.04
CA GLY A 530 12.77 -25.74 -21.46
C GLY A 530 12.75 -25.97 -22.97
N VAL A 531 12.44 -24.95 -23.79
CA VAL A 531 12.40 -25.06 -25.25
C VAL A 531 13.39 -24.09 -25.89
N GLU A 532 14.19 -24.59 -26.83
CA GLU A 532 15.14 -23.77 -27.58
C GLU A 532 14.42 -22.79 -28.52
N LEU A 533 14.90 -21.54 -28.62
CA LEU A 533 14.25 -20.56 -29.51
C LEU A 533 14.32 -20.96 -30.99
N GLY A 534 15.34 -21.72 -31.40
CA GLY A 534 15.44 -22.26 -32.75
C GLY A 534 14.24 -23.15 -33.13
N GLU A 535 13.68 -23.91 -32.19
CA GLU A 535 12.46 -24.71 -32.40
C GLU A 535 11.23 -23.80 -32.49
N ILE A 536 11.11 -22.83 -31.58
CA ILE A 536 9.98 -21.88 -31.54
C ILE A 536 9.89 -21.08 -32.84
N LEU A 537 11.03 -20.68 -33.41
CA LEU A 537 11.11 -19.90 -34.63
C LEU A 537 10.67 -20.66 -35.89
N GLN A 538 10.66 -22.00 -35.88
CA GLN A 538 10.15 -22.78 -37.01
C GLN A 538 8.64 -22.58 -37.18
N ASN A 539 7.92 -22.36 -36.08
CA ASN A 539 6.50 -22.01 -36.09
C ASN A 539 6.14 -21.20 -34.83
N VAL A 540 6.25 -19.88 -34.92
CA VAL A 540 5.96 -18.97 -33.81
C VAL A 540 4.49 -19.04 -33.34
N LYS A 541 3.57 -19.56 -34.15
CA LYS A 541 2.13 -19.65 -33.86
C LYS A 541 1.67 -20.99 -33.29
N ASP A 542 2.60 -21.89 -32.96
CA ASP A 542 2.25 -23.19 -32.39
C ASP A 542 1.57 -23.01 -31.00
N PRO A 543 0.37 -23.59 -30.78
CA PRO A 543 -0.33 -23.46 -29.50
C PRO A 543 0.44 -24.04 -28.31
N ARG A 544 1.37 -24.98 -28.52
CA ARG A 544 2.21 -25.58 -27.45
C ARG A 544 3.05 -24.54 -26.70
N TRP A 545 3.43 -23.43 -27.36
CA TRP A 545 4.20 -22.36 -26.74
C TRP A 545 3.45 -21.65 -25.60
N LYS A 546 2.13 -21.79 -25.51
CA LYS A 546 1.35 -21.29 -24.36
C LYS A 546 1.64 -22.05 -23.06
N GLU A 547 2.18 -23.27 -23.16
CA GLU A 547 2.55 -24.15 -22.04
C GLU A 547 4.04 -23.97 -21.63
N VAL A 548 4.74 -23.02 -22.25
CA VAL A 548 6.15 -22.72 -21.99
C VAL A 548 6.27 -21.31 -21.43
N SER A 549 7.13 -21.10 -20.43
CA SER A 549 7.48 -19.74 -19.99
C SER A 549 8.43 -19.10 -21.00
N ILE A 550 7.90 -18.16 -21.78
CA ILE A 550 8.64 -17.40 -22.81
C ILE A 550 8.39 -15.91 -22.58
N GLU A 551 9.44 -15.12 -22.36
CA GLU A 551 9.29 -13.70 -22.01
C GLU A 551 10.40 -12.83 -22.63
N PHE A 552 10.09 -11.55 -22.86
CA PHE A 552 11.10 -10.53 -23.17
C PHE A 552 11.82 -10.13 -21.88
N CYS A 553 13.11 -10.47 -21.76
CA CYS A 553 13.85 -10.21 -20.54
C CYS A 553 15.34 -9.96 -20.79
N GLY A 554 15.83 -8.82 -20.31
CA GLY A 554 17.25 -8.44 -20.30
C GLY A 554 18.01 -8.89 -19.04
N GLY A 555 17.33 -9.58 -18.13
CA GLY A 555 17.83 -10.04 -16.85
C GLY A 555 18.72 -11.28 -16.91
N THR A 556 19.31 -11.61 -15.76
CA THR A 556 20.18 -12.79 -15.63
C THR A 556 19.45 -13.97 -15.01
N HIS A 557 19.70 -15.15 -15.56
CA HIS A 557 18.95 -16.36 -15.26
C HIS A 557 19.87 -17.51 -14.85
N VAL A 558 19.29 -18.51 -14.19
CA VAL A 558 19.95 -19.80 -13.98
C VAL A 558 20.11 -20.52 -15.32
N GLN A 559 21.07 -21.45 -15.41
CA GLN A 559 21.24 -22.26 -16.63
C GLN A 559 20.16 -23.34 -16.75
N LYS A 560 19.66 -23.85 -15.63
CA LYS A 560 18.60 -24.85 -15.55
C LYS A 560 17.71 -24.63 -14.34
N THR A 561 16.43 -24.97 -14.45
CA THR A 561 15.44 -24.66 -13.41
C THR A 561 15.74 -25.37 -12.08
N GLY A 562 16.37 -26.55 -12.08
CA GLY A 562 16.74 -27.28 -10.87
C GLY A 562 17.84 -26.64 -10.02
N ASP A 563 18.46 -25.55 -10.49
CA ASP A 563 19.36 -24.72 -9.69
C ASP A 563 18.60 -23.85 -8.68
N ILE A 564 17.32 -23.53 -8.94
CA ILE A 564 16.44 -22.75 -8.07
C ILE A 564 16.09 -23.51 -6.77
N LYS A 565 16.12 -24.85 -6.84
CA LYS A 565 15.70 -25.79 -5.78
C LYS A 565 14.20 -25.76 -5.51
N ASP A 566 13.75 -24.81 -4.72
CA ASP A 566 12.37 -24.67 -4.31
C ASP A 566 11.95 -23.21 -4.47
N LEU A 567 10.65 -22.97 -4.65
CA LEU A 567 10.05 -21.64 -4.64
C LEU A 567 8.88 -21.67 -3.67
N ILE A 568 8.94 -20.83 -2.64
CA ILE A 568 7.94 -20.79 -1.57
C ILE A 568 7.32 -19.40 -1.50
N VAL A 569 5.99 -19.34 -1.62
CA VAL A 569 5.22 -18.11 -1.51
C VAL A 569 5.02 -17.77 -0.04
N LEU A 570 5.62 -16.67 0.42
CA LEU A 570 5.52 -16.21 1.81
C LEU A 570 4.25 -15.39 2.05
N GLU A 571 3.88 -14.56 1.08
CA GLU A 571 2.77 -13.61 1.22
C GLU A 571 2.02 -13.45 -0.09
N GLU A 572 0.70 -13.30 0.03
CA GLU A 572 -0.23 -12.90 -1.02
C GLU A 572 -1.08 -11.75 -0.45
N GLY A 573 -1.22 -10.66 -1.20
CA GLY A 573 -2.06 -9.54 -0.76
C GLY A 573 -2.40 -8.53 -1.85
N GLY A 574 -3.49 -7.79 -1.65
CA GLY A 574 -3.85 -6.66 -2.51
C GLY A 574 -3.05 -5.42 -2.16
N ILE A 575 -2.46 -4.76 -3.17
CA ILE A 575 -1.72 -3.49 -2.99
C ILE A 575 -2.53 -2.28 -3.45
N ALA A 576 -3.37 -2.50 -4.46
CA ALA A 576 -4.30 -1.52 -4.99
C ALA A 576 -5.49 -2.29 -5.59
N LYS A 577 -6.54 -1.56 -5.95
CA LYS A 577 -7.71 -2.16 -6.57
C LYS A 577 -7.34 -2.84 -7.89
N GLY A 578 -7.63 -4.13 -8.00
CA GLY A 578 -7.29 -4.94 -9.17
C GLY A 578 -5.80 -5.30 -9.30
N ILE A 579 -4.94 -4.97 -8.32
CA ILE A 579 -3.51 -5.30 -8.33
C ILE A 579 -3.13 -6.05 -7.06
N ARG A 580 -2.49 -7.20 -7.26
CA ARG A 580 -2.08 -8.11 -6.21
C ARG A 580 -0.58 -8.31 -6.22
N ARG A 581 -0.04 -8.72 -5.09
CA ARG A 581 1.38 -8.94 -4.85
C ARG A 581 1.58 -10.32 -4.28
N ILE A 582 2.53 -11.04 -4.86
CA ILE A 582 3.14 -12.21 -4.25
C ILE A 582 4.57 -11.87 -3.84
N ILE A 583 4.96 -12.29 -2.64
CA ILE A 583 6.36 -12.34 -2.21
C ILE A 583 6.72 -13.81 -2.06
N ALA A 584 7.82 -14.21 -2.71
CA ALA A 584 8.33 -15.58 -2.63
C ALA A 584 9.84 -15.59 -2.43
N VAL A 585 10.35 -16.72 -1.97
CA VAL A 585 11.77 -17.00 -1.78
C VAL A 585 12.17 -18.26 -2.52
N THR A 586 13.45 -18.36 -2.89
CA THR A 586 14.01 -19.55 -3.56
C THR A 586 15.27 -20.05 -2.87
N GLY A 587 15.78 -21.22 -3.26
CA GLY A 587 17.06 -21.73 -2.77
C GLY A 587 17.14 -21.91 -1.25
N GLU A 588 18.18 -21.36 -0.62
CA GLU A 588 18.41 -21.52 0.82
C GLU A 588 17.33 -20.85 1.66
N ASP A 589 16.84 -19.66 1.25
CA ASP A 589 15.77 -18.97 1.98
C ASP A 589 14.46 -19.78 1.95
N ALA A 590 14.17 -20.45 0.82
CA ALA A 590 13.04 -21.38 0.72
C ALA A 590 13.19 -22.59 1.67
N HIS A 591 14.40 -23.14 1.78
CA HIS A 591 14.69 -24.24 2.68
C HIS A 591 14.55 -23.83 4.15
N GLU A 592 15.04 -22.64 4.53
CA GLU A 592 14.94 -22.13 5.89
C GLU A 592 13.48 -21.91 6.31
N VAL A 593 12.64 -21.33 5.45
CA VAL A 593 11.22 -21.14 5.78
C VAL A 593 10.47 -22.47 5.89
N GLN A 594 10.83 -23.50 5.12
CA GLN A 594 10.29 -24.85 5.28
C GLN A 594 10.73 -25.49 6.61
N ARG A 595 12.00 -25.29 7.02
CA ARG A 595 12.51 -25.76 8.31
C ARG A 595 11.76 -25.11 9.48
N LEU A 596 11.56 -23.80 9.43
CA LEU A 596 10.78 -23.05 10.42
C LEU A 596 9.32 -23.54 10.50
N ALA A 597 8.70 -23.82 9.36
CA ALA A 597 7.34 -24.37 9.31
C ALA A 597 7.28 -25.76 9.98
N ALA A 598 8.24 -26.64 9.71
CA ALA A 598 8.31 -27.96 10.33
C ALA A 598 8.57 -27.91 11.84
N GLU A 599 9.39 -26.97 12.31
CA GLU A 599 9.62 -26.73 13.74
C GLU A 599 8.35 -26.20 14.43
N PHE A 600 7.66 -25.26 13.80
CA PHE A 600 6.42 -24.70 14.34
C PHE A 600 5.27 -25.73 14.36
N GLN A 601 5.19 -26.59 13.35
CA GLN A 601 4.26 -27.71 13.32
C GLN A 601 4.40 -28.61 14.55
N LYS A 602 5.63 -28.96 14.96
CA LYS A 602 5.88 -29.75 16.18
C LYS A 602 5.38 -29.04 17.43
N ARG A 603 5.48 -27.71 17.50
CA ARG A 603 4.97 -26.92 18.63
C ARG A 603 3.43 -26.91 18.67
N LEU A 604 2.78 -26.82 17.51
CA LEU A 604 1.32 -26.97 17.43
C LEU A 604 0.88 -28.38 17.85
N ASP A 605 1.62 -29.43 17.45
CA ASP A 605 1.36 -30.81 17.88
C ASP A 605 1.45 -30.95 19.41
N LEU A 606 2.48 -30.37 20.03
CA LEU A 606 2.65 -30.34 21.48
C LEU A 606 1.50 -29.59 22.17
N LEU A 607 1.16 -28.39 21.69
CA LEU A 607 0.05 -27.61 22.25
C LEU A 607 -1.27 -28.38 22.19
N GLU A 608 -1.56 -29.04 21.06
CA GLU A 608 -2.77 -29.82 20.89
C GLU A 608 -2.83 -30.96 21.91
N ALA A 609 -1.71 -31.68 22.11
CA ALA A 609 -1.60 -32.80 23.04
C ALA A 609 -1.57 -32.40 24.53
N MET A 610 -1.28 -31.13 24.87
CA MET A 610 -1.25 -30.69 26.27
C MET A 610 -2.62 -30.87 26.95
N PRO A 611 -2.66 -31.23 28.25
CA PRO A 611 -3.90 -31.23 29.02
C PRO A 611 -4.43 -29.80 29.19
N LEU A 612 -5.75 -29.66 29.33
CA LEU A 612 -6.42 -28.38 29.60
C LEU A 612 -6.02 -27.83 30.98
N THR A 613 -4.96 -27.04 30.99
CA THR A 613 -4.32 -26.44 32.17
C THR A 613 -3.98 -24.98 31.87
N LEU A 614 -3.67 -24.21 32.92
CA LEU A 614 -3.19 -22.82 32.77
C LEU A 614 -1.92 -22.72 31.91
N GLU A 615 -1.08 -23.76 31.91
CA GLU A 615 0.11 -23.82 31.07
C GLU A 615 -0.27 -23.88 29.59
N LYS A 616 -1.25 -24.71 29.22
CA LYS A 616 -1.78 -24.76 27.85
C LYS A 616 -2.35 -23.41 27.40
N GLU A 617 -2.96 -22.65 28.31
CA GLU A 617 -3.48 -21.31 28.01
C GLU A 617 -2.37 -20.29 27.75
N LYS A 618 -1.30 -20.33 28.56
CA LYS A 618 -0.14 -19.47 28.39
C LYS A 618 0.57 -19.79 27.07
N GLU A 619 0.80 -21.07 26.80
CA GLU A 619 1.43 -21.52 25.56
C GLU A 619 0.57 -21.18 24.34
N ALA A 620 -0.76 -21.34 24.42
CA ALA A 620 -1.65 -20.94 23.33
C ALA A 620 -1.54 -19.44 22.99
N LYS A 621 -1.46 -18.56 24.01
CA LYS A 621 -1.26 -17.12 23.79
C LYS A 621 0.10 -16.81 23.16
N GLN A 622 1.14 -17.51 23.59
CA GLN A 622 2.48 -17.37 23.05
C GLN A 622 2.54 -17.83 21.58
N ILE A 623 2.04 -19.03 21.29
CA ILE A 623 1.95 -19.58 19.93
C ILE A 623 1.11 -18.67 19.01
N GLN A 624 0.02 -18.07 19.50
CA GLN A 624 -0.76 -17.12 18.71
C GLN A 624 0.07 -15.90 18.28
N ALA A 625 0.88 -15.35 19.19
CA ALA A 625 1.73 -14.19 18.92
C ALA A 625 2.84 -14.54 17.91
N GLU A 626 3.50 -15.67 18.12
CA GLU A 626 4.56 -16.16 17.24
C GLU A 626 4.02 -16.53 15.85
N LEU A 627 2.87 -17.21 15.76
CA LEU A 627 2.22 -17.53 14.48
C LEU A 627 1.92 -16.29 13.65
N ASN A 628 1.61 -15.15 14.28
CA ASN A 628 1.36 -13.91 13.56
C ASN A 628 2.64 -13.35 12.92
N GLN A 629 3.78 -13.47 13.60
CA GLN A 629 5.08 -12.96 13.16
C GLN A 629 5.86 -13.94 12.27
N LEU A 630 5.50 -15.23 12.29
CA LEU A 630 6.20 -16.29 11.57
C LEU A 630 6.19 -16.05 10.06
N SER A 631 7.36 -16.07 9.42
CA SER A 631 7.52 -15.98 7.97
C SER A 631 7.75 -17.38 7.40
N ILE A 632 6.68 -17.99 6.89
CA ILE A 632 6.65 -19.33 6.28
C ILE A 632 5.72 -19.29 5.07
N SER A 633 5.58 -20.41 4.33
CA SER A 633 4.62 -20.54 3.24
C SER A 633 3.23 -19.99 3.64
N ALA A 634 2.67 -19.11 2.83
CA ALA A 634 1.36 -18.49 3.04
C ALA A 634 0.27 -19.55 3.21
N VAL A 635 0.34 -20.63 2.41
CA VAL A 635 -0.58 -21.77 2.46
C VAL A 635 -0.45 -22.50 3.79
N GLN A 636 0.77 -22.82 4.22
CA GLN A 636 1.01 -23.49 5.50
C GLN A 636 0.61 -22.61 6.69
N LYS A 637 0.89 -21.31 6.63
CA LYS A 637 0.50 -20.34 7.66
C LYS A 637 -1.01 -20.25 7.81
N SER A 638 -1.76 -20.29 6.69
CA SER A 638 -3.22 -20.35 6.72
C SER A 638 -3.71 -21.63 7.42
N ALA A 639 -3.18 -22.79 7.03
CA ALA A 639 -3.51 -24.06 7.67
C ALA A 639 -3.18 -24.08 9.18
N PHE A 640 -2.05 -23.49 9.59
CA PHE A 640 -1.69 -23.34 11.00
C PHE A 640 -2.64 -22.41 11.75
N ARG A 641 -3.12 -21.33 11.13
CA ARG A 641 -4.14 -20.44 11.72
C ARG A 641 -5.47 -21.16 11.93
N GLU A 642 -5.93 -21.93 10.95
CA GLU A 642 -7.16 -22.72 11.09
C GLU A 642 -7.03 -23.77 12.20
N ARG A 643 -5.91 -24.51 12.22
CA ARG A 643 -5.64 -25.50 13.26
C ARG A 643 -5.54 -24.86 14.64
N PHE A 644 -4.81 -23.75 14.77
CA PHE A 644 -4.69 -23.02 16.02
C PHE A 644 -6.06 -22.49 16.48
N ALA A 645 -6.90 -21.98 15.57
CA ALA A 645 -8.23 -21.50 15.91
C ALA A 645 -9.10 -22.61 16.53
N ARG A 646 -8.99 -23.84 16.02
CA ARG A 646 -9.65 -25.02 16.61
C ARG A 646 -9.12 -25.31 18.02
N ILE A 647 -7.80 -25.40 18.19
CA ILE A 647 -7.17 -25.67 19.49
C ILE A 647 -7.56 -24.59 20.51
N ASN A 648 -7.49 -23.32 20.12
CA ASN A 648 -7.82 -22.19 20.98
C ASN A 648 -9.32 -22.19 21.36
N LYS A 649 -10.21 -22.61 20.45
CA LYS A 649 -11.62 -22.81 20.77
C LYS A 649 -11.81 -23.90 21.83
N GLU A 650 -11.13 -25.04 21.70
CA GLU A 650 -11.15 -26.11 22.70
C GLU A 650 -10.66 -25.63 24.07
N VAL A 651 -9.60 -24.82 24.10
CA VAL A 651 -9.09 -24.19 25.33
C VAL A 651 -10.15 -23.27 25.96
N ILE A 652 -10.75 -22.37 25.18
CA ILE A 652 -11.78 -21.44 25.66
C ILE A 652 -13.04 -22.17 26.14
N ASP A 653 -13.49 -23.20 25.42
CA ASP A 653 -14.68 -23.96 25.80
C ASP A 653 -14.41 -24.81 27.04
N GLY A 654 -13.21 -25.40 27.16
CA GLY A 654 -12.74 -26.06 28.37
C GLY A 654 -12.72 -25.14 29.59
N GLN A 655 -12.21 -23.90 29.44
CA GLN A 655 -12.26 -22.89 30.50
C GLN A 655 -13.69 -22.57 30.94
N LYS A 656 -14.61 -22.37 30.00
CA LYS A 656 -16.01 -22.08 30.32
C LYS A 656 -16.67 -23.25 31.02
N ALA A 657 -16.37 -24.49 30.62
CA ALA A 657 -16.88 -25.69 31.26
C ALA A 657 -16.38 -25.82 32.70
N LEU A 658 -15.09 -25.59 32.94
CA LEU A 658 -14.49 -25.59 34.28
C LEU A 658 -15.12 -24.50 35.15
N GLN A 659 -15.21 -23.26 34.65
CA GLN A 659 -15.85 -22.16 35.38
C GLN A 659 -17.30 -22.49 35.77
N LYS A 660 -18.06 -23.12 34.88
CA LYS A 660 -19.45 -23.52 35.15
C LYS A 660 -19.54 -24.63 36.19
N LEU A 661 -18.62 -25.60 36.16
CA LEU A 661 -18.55 -26.67 37.16
C LEU A 661 -18.22 -26.08 38.53
N GLU A 662 -17.25 -25.17 38.61
CA GLU A 662 -16.89 -24.49 39.85
C GLU A 662 -18.02 -23.63 40.41
N SER A 663 -18.74 -22.89 39.55
CA SER A 663 -19.96 -22.19 39.97
C SER A 663 -21.01 -23.13 40.56
N LYS A 664 -21.19 -24.32 39.95
CA LYS A 664 -22.12 -25.33 40.46
C LYS A 664 -21.67 -25.88 41.82
N VAL A 665 -20.40 -26.24 41.96
CA VAL A 665 -19.82 -26.74 43.23
C VAL A 665 -19.92 -25.69 44.33
N ALA A 666 -19.65 -24.41 44.02
CA ALA A 666 -19.79 -23.30 44.95
C ALA A 666 -21.22 -23.15 45.47
N LEU A 667 -22.20 -23.19 44.56
CA LEU A 667 -23.62 -23.12 44.90
C LEU A 667 -24.06 -24.32 45.75
N GLU A 668 -23.70 -25.54 45.33
CA GLU A 668 -24.04 -26.77 46.05
C GLU A 668 -23.45 -26.78 47.47
N THR A 669 -22.23 -26.27 47.66
CA THR A 669 -21.60 -26.13 48.98
C THR A 669 -22.45 -25.27 49.92
N ILE A 670 -22.98 -24.14 49.42
CA ILE A 670 -23.79 -23.22 50.22
C ILE A 670 -25.19 -23.80 50.47
N THR A 671 -25.83 -24.34 49.44
CA THR A 671 -27.20 -24.88 49.58
C THR A 671 -27.24 -26.10 50.47
N ASN A 672 -26.28 -27.02 50.34
CA ASN A 672 -26.23 -28.23 51.16
C ASN A 672 -26.01 -27.88 52.63
N TYR A 673 -25.21 -26.86 52.93
CA TYR A 673 -25.01 -26.40 54.31
C TYR A 673 -26.33 -25.94 54.93
N PHE A 674 -27.10 -25.07 54.27
CA PHE A 674 -28.36 -24.55 54.84
C PHE A 674 -29.53 -25.55 54.78
N GLN A 675 -29.45 -26.58 53.94
CA GLN A 675 -30.44 -27.66 53.87
C GLN A 675 -30.18 -28.78 54.88
N ALA A 676 -28.97 -28.87 55.45
CA ALA A 676 -28.65 -29.85 56.47
C ALA A 676 -29.51 -29.62 57.74
N PRO A 677 -30.16 -30.66 58.30
CA PRO A 677 -31.06 -30.52 59.46
C PRO A 677 -30.44 -29.78 60.65
N GLU A 678 -29.14 -29.97 60.90
CA GLU A 678 -28.39 -29.33 61.97
C GLU A 678 -28.11 -27.83 61.78
N ASN A 679 -28.30 -27.31 60.56
CA ASN A 679 -27.97 -25.92 60.19
C ASN A 679 -29.19 -25.12 59.73
N GLN A 680 -30.39 -25.70 59.76
CA GLN A 680 -31.60 -25.05 59.26
C GLN A 680 -31.90 -23.72 59.97
N ASP A 681 -31.60 -23.65 61.27
CA ASP A 681 -31.78 -22.46 62.11
C ASP A 681 -30.59 -21.48 62.06
N ARG A 682 -29.49 -21.81 61.38
CA ARG A 682 -28.32 -20.92 61.29
C ARG A 682 -28.65 -19.70 60.42
N SER A 683 -28.34 -18.50 60.91
CA SER A 683 -28.54 -17.24 60.17
C SER A 683 -27.38 -16.87 59.23
N TRP A 684 -26.24 -17.58 59.31
CA TRP A 684 -25.06 -17.29 58.50
C TRP A 684 -24.16 -18.49 58.20
N LEU A 685 -23.29 -18.33 57.20
CA LEU A 685 -22.24 -19.27 56.79
C LEU A 685 -20.95 -18.52 56.42
N VAL A 686 -19.80 -18.99 56.92
CA VAL A 686 -18.48 -18.67 56.38
C VAL A 686 -17.87 -19.94 55.84
N ALA A 687 -17.53 -19.99 54.55
CA ALA A 687 -17.04 -21.20 53.90
C ALA A 687 -15.83 -20.96 53.00
N LYS A 688 -14.87 -21.88 53.08
CA LYS A 688 -13.86 -22.10 52.05
C LYS A 688 -14.47 -23.04 51.01
N LEU A 689 -14.67 -22.54 49.79
CA LEU A 689 -15.23 -23.31 48.70
C LEU A 689 -14.15 -24.22 48.08
N PRO A 690 -14.50 -25.48 47.72
CA PRO A 690 -13.57 -26.43 47.11
C PRO A 690 -13.43 -26.19 45.60
N ILE A 691 -13.11 -24.96 45.22
CA ILE A 691 -12.91 -24.52 43.83
C ILE A 691 -11.65 -23.65 43.74
N SER A 692 -11.16 -23.40 42.52
CA SER A 692 -10.09 -22.42 42.30
C SER A 692 -10.53 -21.01 42.69
N ALA A 693 -9.61 -20.05 42.70
CA ALA A 693 -9.86 -18.62 42.96
C ALA A 693 -10.71 -17.95 41.84
N ASN A 694 -11.92 -18.46 41.63
CA ASN A 694 -12.85 -18.08 40.59
C ASN A 694 -13.83 -17.01 41.09
N SER A 695 -13.52 -15.74 40.80
CA SER A 695 -14.33 -14.58 41.21
C SER A 695 -15.75 -14.59 40.62
N LYS A 696 -15.98 -15.27 39.49
CA LYS A 696 -17.31 -15.40 38.88
C LYS A 696 -18.17 -16.35 39.70
N ALA A 697 -17.63 -17.51 40.09
CA ALA A 697 -18.32 -18.46 40.96
C ALA A 697 -18.67 -17.84 42.33
N ILE A 698 -17.77 -17.03 42.90
CA ILE A 698 -18.07 -16.21 44.09
C ILE A 698 -19.27 -15.29 43.83
N SER A 699 -19.21 -14.47 42.77
CA SER A 699 -20.26 -13.49 42.49
C SER A 699 -21.62 -14.13 42.23
N GLU A 700 -21.66 -15.24 41.49
CA GLU A 700 -22.88 -16.01 41.23
C GLU A 700 -23.46 -16.61 42.53
N SER A 701 -22.58 -17.11 43.42
CA SER A 701 -22.97 -17.62 44.73
C SER A 701 -23.62 -16.53 45.60
N LEU A 702 -23.04 -15.33 45.65
CA LEU A 702 -23.60 -14.20 46.41
C LEU A 702 -24.95 -13.75 45.84
N ASN A 703 -25.08 -13.69 44.51
CA ASN A 703 -26.34 -13.36 43.86
C ASN A 703 -27.44 -14.40 44.13
N TYR A 704 -27.07 -15.68 44.17
CA TYR A 704 -28.00 -16.75 44.54
C TYR A 704 -28.50 -16.56 45.97
N VAL A 705 -27.61 -16.38 46.95
CA VAL A 705 -28.01 -16.16 48.34
C VAL A 705 -28.89 -14.92 48.47
N LYS A 706 -28.49 -13.80 47.88
CA LYS A 706 -29.28 -12.56 47.88
C LYS A 706 -30.71 -12.74 47.34
N SER A 707 -30.91 -13.65 46.38
CA SER A 707 -32.21 -13.83 45.70
C SER A 707 -33.05 -14.99 46.27
N LYS A 708 -32.41 -16.05 46.76
CA LYS A 708 -33.09 -17.29 47.20
C LYS A 708 -33.04 -17.52 48.70
N LEU A 709 -32.07 -16.93 49.40
CA LEU A 709 -31.86 -17.03 50.84
C LEU A 709 -31.63 -15.63 51.45
N PRO A 710 -32.55 -14.66 51.23
CA PRO A 710 -32.33 -13.25 51.56
C PRO A 710 -32.22 -12.97 53.08
N ASP A 711 -32.65 -13.91 53.91
CA ASP A 711 -32.55 -13.89 55.37
C ASP A 711 -31.17 -14.38 55.88
N LYS A 712 -30.39 -15.05 55.03
CA LYS A 712 -29.09 -15.64 55.38
C LYS A 712 -27.92 -14.75 54.95
N SER A 713 -26.92 -14.62 55.82
CA SER A 713 -25.64 -13.96 55.48
C SER A 713 -24.59 -15.00 55.08
N VAL A 714 -23.79 -14.72 54.06
CA VAL A 714 -22.70 -15.63 53.66
C VAL A 714 -21.39 -14.88 53.44
N TYR A 715 -20.29 -15.53 53.80
CA TYR A 715 -18.95 -15.20 53.35
C TYR A 715 -18.34 -16.43 52.70
N VAL A 716 -17.85 -16.28 51.48
CA VAL A 716 -17.22 -17.38 50.75
C VAL A 716 -15.84 -16.98 50.26
N LEU A 717 -14.89 -17.91 50.36
CA LEU A 717 -13.52 -17.76 49.90
C LEU A 717 -13.13 -18.96 49.06
N ALA A 718 -12.37 -18.75 48.00
CA ALA A 718 -11.78 -19.79 47.18
C ALA A 718 -10.32 -19.45 46.88
N ALA A 719 -9.44 -20.45 46.91
CA ALA A 719 -8.00 -20.24 46.83
C ALA A 719 -7.38 -21.12 45.74
N SER A 720 -6.43 -20.54 45.02
CA SER A 720 -5.57 -21.22 44.05
C SER A 720 -4.13 -21.05 44.51
N THR A 721 -3.57 -22.08 45.14
CA THR A 721 -2.18 -22.09 45.61
C THR A 721 -1.18 -22.05 44.45
N ASP A 722 -1.51 -22.71 43.34
CA ASP A 722 -0.77 -22.69 42.07
C ASP A 722 -0.75 -21.31 41.41
N GLN A 723 -1.82 -20.54 41.55
CA GLN A 723 -1.92 -19.18 40.99
C GLN A 723 -1.47 -18.07 41.96
N GLY A 724 -1.24 -18.39 43.23
CA GLY A 724 -0.98 -17.38 44.26
C GLY A 724 -2.17 -16.43 44.47
N ARG A 725 -3.41 -16.90 44.28
CA ARG A 725 -4.61 -16.05 44.26
C ARG A 725 -5.69 -16.55 45.19
N VAL A 726 -6.47 -15.59 45.69
CA VAL A 726 -7.70 -15.83 46.46
C VAL A 726 -8.82 -15.00 45.84
N ALA A 727 -9.98 -15.60 45.63
CA ALA A 727 -11.22 -14.89 45.32
C ALA A 727 -12.15 -15.02 46.51
N HIS A 728 -12.76 -13.92 46.94
CA HIS A 728 -13.60 -13.95 48.12
C HIS A 728 -14.72 -12.92 48.04
N GLY A 729 -15.78 -13.12 48.81
CA GLY A 729 -16.86 -12.15 48.86
C GLY A 729 -17.94 -12.53 49.86
N CYS A 730 -18.80 -11.56 50.16
CA CYS A 730 -19.84 -11.69 51.15
C CYS A 730 -21.15 -11.05 50.74
N TYR A 731 -22.23 -11.60 51.27
CA TYR A 731 -23.56 -11.01 51.28
C TYR A 731 -24.05 -10.94 52.73
N VAL A 732 -24.50 -9.76 53.14
CA VAL A 732 -25.06 -9.51 54.47
C VAL A 732 -26.57 -9.36 54.33
N SER A 733 -27.33 -10.23 55.00
CA SER A 733 -28.79 -10.17 55.03
C SER A 733 -29.28 -8.93 55.78
N LYS A 734 -30.56 -8.58 55.58
CA LYS A 734 -31.15 -7.42 56.25
C LYS A 734 -31.12 -7.56 57.78
N SER A 735 -31.42 -8.75 58.30
CA SER A 735 -31.37 -9.04 59.74
C SER A 735 -29.96 -8.90 60.31
N SER A 736 -28.94 -9.37 59.58
CA SER A 736 -27.54 -9.20 60.01
C SER A 736 -27.10 -7.74 59.95
N SER A 737 -27.56 -6.97 58.96
CA SER A 737 -27.28 -5.54 58.86
C SER A 737 -27.93 -4.74 60.00
N GLU A 738 -29.17 -5.07 60.38
CA GLU A 738 -29.87 -4.47 61.53
C GLU A 738 -29.17 -4.80 62.87
N ALA A 739 -28.52 -5.96 62.95
CA ALA A 739 -27.68 -6.35 64.09
C ALA A 739 -26.28 -5.71 64.07
N GLY A 740 -25.96 -4.85 63.09
CA GLY A 740 -24.72 -4.09 62.99
C GLY A 740 -23.66 -4.66 62.03
N ALA A 741 -23.95 -5.71 61.27
CA ALA A 741 -23.01 -6.25 60.29
C ALA A 741 -22.91 -5.35 59.03
N SER A 742 -21.70 -5.14 58.54
CA SER A 742 -21.41 -4.37 57.33
C SER A 742 -20.61 -5.19 56.33
N ALA A 743 -21.09 -5.27 55.08
CA ALA A 743 -20.40 -6.03 54.02
C ALA A 743 -19.02 -5.44 53.69
N SER A 744 -18.84 -4.13 53.78
CA SER A 744 -17.55 -3.49 53.51
C SER A 744 -16.53 -3.77 54.63
N GLU A 745 -16.96 -3.68 55.88
CA GLU A 745 -16.10 -3.96 57.04
C GLU A 745 -15.72 -5.44 57.11
N TRP A 746 -16.70 -6.33 56.91
CA TRP A 746 -16.47 -7.77 56.92
C TRP A 746 -15.48 -8.18 55.83
N ALA A 747 -15.60 -7.59 54.63
CA ALA A 747 -14.66 -7.83 53.55
C ALA A 747 -13.28 -7.19 53.77
N ALA A 748 -13.19 -6.08 54.48
CA ALA A 748 -11.92 -5.43 54.83
C ALA A 748 -11.08 -6.28 55.80
N ILE A 749 -11.72 -6.92 56.78
CA ILE A 749 -11.06 -7.85 57.72
C ILE A 749 -10.40 -9.00 56.94
N VAL A 750 -11.16 -9.64 56.05
CA VAL A 750 -10.65 -10.75 55.23
C VAL A 750 -9.54 -10.28 54.29
N SER A 751 -9.71 -9.14 53.63
CA SER A 751 -8.68 -8.56 52.75
C SER A 751 -7.38 -8.26 53.50
N GLY A 752 -7.44 -7.93 54.79
CA GLY A 752 -6.26 -7.74 55.64
C GLY A 752 -5.45 -9.02 55.85
N ALA A 753 -6.10 -10.19 55.86
CA ALA A 753 -5.44 -11.49 56.01
C ALA A 753 -4.95 -12.04 54.66
N VAL A 754 -5.84 -12.15 53.66
CA VAL A 754 -5.50 -12.73 52.34
C VAL A 754 -4.77 -11.75 51.41
N GLY A 755 -4.59 -10.50 51.85
CA GLY A 755 -4.02 -9.42 51.03
C GLY A 755 -5.00 -8.88 49.99
N GLY A 756 -4.62 -7.80 49.30
CA GLY A 756 -5.41 -7.21 48.22
C GLY A 756 -6.48 -6.21 48.69
N LYS A 757 -7.52 -6.03 47.86
CA LYS A 757 -8.61 -5.07 48.09
C LYS A 757 -9.95 -5.72 47.78
N ALA A 758 -10.96 -5.40 48.59
CA ALA A 758 -12.36 -5.73 48.35
C ALA A 758 -13.19 -4.46 48.14
N GLY A 759 -14.27 -4.58 47.38
CA GLY A 759 -15.21 -3.51 47.12
C GLY A 759 -16.59 -4.04 46.74
N GLY A 760 -17.61 -3.22 46.94
CA GLY A 760 -18.98 -3.58 46.62
C GLY A 760 -19.98 -2.48 46.95
N LYS A 761 -21.26 -2.76 46.76
CA LYS A 761 -22.36 -1.81 47.00
C LYS A 761 -23.41 -2.43 47.90
N GLY A 762 -23.78 -1.70 48.96
CA GLY A 762 -24.82 -2.10 49.90
C GLY A 762 -24.47 -3.40 50.63
N ALA A 763 -25.35 -4.39 50.52
CA ALA A 763 -25.26 -5.68 51.22
C ALA A 763 -24.20 -6.64 50.66
N THR A 764 -23.46 -6.30 49.61
CA THR A 764 -22.53 -7.22 48.95
C THR A 764 -21.16 -6.60 48.78
N SER A 765 -20.11 -7.39 49.01
CA SER A 765 -18.71 -7.02 48.77
C SER A 765 -17.93 -8.19 48.17
N VAL A 766 -17.05 -7.94 47.21
CA VAL A 766 -16.21 -8.95 46.55
C VAL A 766 -14.78 -8.44 46.51
N GLY A 767 -13.82 -9.34 46.70
CA GLY A 767 -12.39 -9.01 46.70
C GLY A 767 -11.53 -10.10 46.09
N ASN A 768 -10.29 -9.72 45.81
CA ASN A 768 -9.23 -10.63 45.42
C ASN A 768 -8.03 -10.45 46.35
N GLY A 769 -7.41 -11.57 46.73
CA GLY A 769 -6.20 -11.62 47.54
C GLY A 769 -5.05 -12.34 46.86
N VAL A 770 -3.87 -12.24 47.48
CA VAL A 770 -2.58 -12.74 46.97
C VAL A 770 -1.91 -13.75 47.92
N ASN A 771 -2.50 -14.01 49.09
CA ASN A 771 -1.96 -14.91 50.11
C ASN A 771 -2.89 -16.14 50.30
N PRO A 772 -2.82 -17.16 49.42
CA PRO A 772 -3.68 -18.35 49.53
C PRO A 772 -3.41 -19.16 50.80
N ASP A 773 -2.21 -19.10 51.36
CA ASP A 773 -1.85 -19.83 52.59
C ASP A 773 -2.53 -19.26 53.85
N ARG A 774 -3.10 -18.06 53.76
CA ARG A 774 -3.81 -17.38 54.87
C ARG A 774 -5.33 -17.50 54.78
N VAL A 775 -5.86 -18.34 53.89
CA VAL A 775 -7.32 -18.52 53.73
C VAL A 775 -7.96 -19.10 54.99
N ASP A 776 -7.29 -20.02 55.68
CA ASP A 776 -7.87 -20.62 56.90
C ASP A 776 -7.92 -19.61 58.06
N GLU A 777 -6.90 -18.75 58.18
CA GLU A 777 -6.93 -17.60 59.10
C GLU A 777 -8.06 -16.64 58.73
N ALA A 778 -8.24 -16.35 57.44
CA ALA A 778 -9.29 -15.45 56.97
C ALA A 778 -10.70 -16.00 57.22
N VAL A 779 -10.90 -17.32 57.12
CA VAL A 779 -12.16 -18.00 57.51
C VAL A 779 -12.43 -17.82 59.01
N SER A 780 -11.41 -17.95 59.86
CA SER A 780 -11.54 -17.71 61.31
C SER A 780 -11.93 -16.25 61.59
N LEU A 781 -11.20 -15.29 61.03
CA LEU A 781 -11.46 -13.86 61.22
C LEU A 781 -12.84 -13.43 60.71
N ALA A 782 -13.27 -13.98 59.57
CA ALA A 782 -14.60 -13.75 59.04
C ALA A 782 -15.69 -14.32 59.97
N SER A 783 -15.45 -15.47 60.60
CA SER A 783 -16.40 -16.10 61.53
C SER A 783 -16.48 -15.32 62.85
N ASP A 784 -15.34 -14.87 63.37
CA ASP A 784 -15.25 -14.06 64.60
C ASP A 784 -15.96 -12.71 64.47
N TYR A 785 -15.98 -12.13 63.27
CA TYR A 785 -16.71 -10.87 63.02
C TYR A 785 -18.21 -11.02 63.29
N LEU A 786 -18.84 -12.08 62.76
CA LEU A 786 -20.25 -12.34 63.01
C LEU A 786 -20.51 -12.87 64.42
N GLY A 787 -19.60 -13.67 64.99
CA GLY A 787 -19.74 -14.19 66.36
C GLY A 787 -19.81 -13.12 67.46
N LYS A 788 -19.32 -11.90 67.17
CA LYS A 788 -19.42 -10.73 68.07
C LYS A 788 -20.78 -10.04 68.02
N LEU A 789 -21.61 -10.36 67.03
CA LEU A 789 -22.94 -9.80 66.83
C LEU A 789 -23.99 -10.79 67.37
N LYS A 790 -25.05 -10.29 68.01
CA LYS A 790 -26.16 -11.14 68.49
C LYS A 790 -27.08 -11.50 67.32
N LEU A 791 -26.66 -12.49 66.52
CA LEU A 791 -27.27 -12.94 65.26
C LEU A 791 -28.05 -14.25 65.34
#